data_AF-W9VDM8-F1
#
_entry.id   AF-W9VDM8-F1
#
_cell.length_a   1.000
_cell.length_b   1.000
_cell.length_c   1.000
_cell.angle_alpha   90.00
_cell.angle_beta   90.00
_cell.angle_gamma   90.00
#
_symmetry.space_group_name_H-M   'P 1'
#
loop_
_entity.id
_entity.type
_entity.pdbx_description
1 polymer ?
#
loop_
_entity_poly.entity_id
_entity_poly.type
_entity_poly.pdbx_seq_one_letter_code
_entity_poly.pdbx_strand_id
1 'polypeptide(L)'
;MHRDRSLGPLSLSLFLLLGYLYAAWLLLEQAPKGSVVEAVTIALEPDSDPLILGREELGQRFGSASAALDHLRVRRDRTGWWVANVSDRRRVDAPTSLHPTRYLRRWSLARGDRLRLDGVSIEVTEARADRLVLSAHSGRVRWEAGTLYQDLQPFSECPDEGDHWWMRHLRPNAELVLFSIGGQVPCPVRWSLSAVPSKGARVLWSEGRFWLAPGSAEVRFARAGEQQWRGFGDLEWRLDDPAEPTRRLVLGRTSYSLDWTAAGSEGSVLRLVPSGGTDVWPASREETRPVSRDERVSSTWEKRSAPAEGWPGIGEWMVDHWPWCCLALSLALVAGALELRRTRHDRQIPLGVRLAARVPAFLLGILTLATVWTGPVSPVWLLMSIALGWGLATLLLGLGGRLAGPVGWLWSAALGLVLIGALVQGQLGLGGDNSRWLLIARDHWRALALMGWLILPLTLVRRDSLERLATQLTDPEASAVWRRLRLFLLSGAVLVLLAQGLFGREEGLAGVQPVEGVKILTALLLAYVARRLWARRAGLGSYHRAAPLRSSLELTGIAFFFLAFALALLWAVHDMSPALLLLMLVLPGMWLVAPHPLGVPSQGARWIRIGIAGASLLGLGFLIWIHADPDMLPRWFPQYARLMAWAQPERFPESGYQVRMALDLAAAGGFMGPVTGPFGWNGAVMGLPVVQNDFIGAFVLNRAGSIAGILVLLLQLLFAGSLFALSERLSAWGRSRDVAQQGLGVFLSFALFALAWLFVAHALIAWGNVLGLLPVMGQPMTFIASGNSHLLFFALPLLLIGLTSGWMMVGADDRSSRFGKP
;
A
#
# COMPACT_ATOMS: atom_id res chain seq x y z
N MET A 1 15.06 -23.49 -38.24
CA MET A 1 14.94 -22.12 -37.70
C MET A 1 15.88 -22.02 -36.51
N HIS A 2 16.86 -21.12 -36.59
CA HIS A 2 17.94 -20.99 -35.61
C HIS A 2 17.42 -20.81 -34.19
N ARG A 3 18.05 -21.50 -33.23
CA ARG A 3 17.97 -21.13 -31.81
C ARG A 3 18.56 -19.72 -31.68
N ASP A 4 17.71 -18.70 -31.75
CA ASP A 4 18.04 -17.38 -31.22
C ASP A 4 18.19 -17.50 -29.71
N ARG A 5 19.37 -17.97 -29.28
CA ARG A 5 19.90 -17.65 -27.97
C ARG A 5 20.33 -16.18 -28.04
N SER A 6 19.36 -15.28 -28.15
CA SER A 6 19.63 -13.86 -28.01
C SER A 6 20.24 -13.66 -26.63
N LEU A 7 21.54 -13.39 -26.56
CA LEU A 7 22.22 -13.07 -25.31
C LEU A 7 21.71 -11.74 -24.73
N GLY A 8 21.02 -10.93 -25.54
CA GLY A 8 20.44 -9.62 -25.23
C GLY A 8 19.79 -9.51 -23.84
N PRO A 9 18.70 -10.24 -23.51
CA PRO A 9 18.04 -10.12 -22.21
C PRO A 9 18.94 -10.50 -21.02
N LEU A 10 19.79 -11.53 -21.16
CA LEU A 10 20.71 -11.90 -20.08
C LEU A 10 21.75 -10.80 -19.86
N SER A 11 22.36 -10.29 -20.94
CA SER A 11 23.33 -9.19 -20.90
C SER A 11 22.71 -7.93 -20.31
N LEU A 12 21.49 -7.56 -20.70
CA LEU A 12 20.75 -6.43 -20.13
C LEU A 12 20.52 -6.63 -18.63
N SER A 13 20.12 -7.83 -18.20
CA SER A 13 19.88 -8.13 -16.78
C SER A 13 21.15 -7.98 -15.94
N LEU A 14 22.29 -8.46 -16.44
CA LEU A 14 23.58 -8.30 -15.78
C LEU A 14 24.02 -6.83 -15.73
N PHE A 15 23.83 -6.08 -16.82
CA PHE A 15 24.11 -4.65 -16.86
C PHE A 15 23.25 -3.86 -15.84
N LEU A 16 21.96 -4.17 -15.75
CA LEU A 16 21.05 -3.56 -14.78
C LEU A 16 21.48 -3.84 -13.33
N LEU A 17 21.94 -5.06 -13.03
CA LEU A 17 22.45 -5.42 -11.69
C LEU A 17 23.72 -4.66 -11.33
N LEU A 18 24.67 -4.54 -12.26
CA LEU A 18 25.90 -3.77 -12.05
C LEU A 18 25.59 -2.28 -11.86
N GLY A 19 24.73 -1.72 -12.70
CA GLY A 19 24.27 -0.34 -12.57
C GLY A 19 23.54 -0.09 -11.25
N TYR A 20 22.72 -1.03 -10.80
CA TYR A 20 22.05 -0.97 -9.50
C TYR A 20 23.04 -1.00 -8.34
N LEU A 21 24.03 -1.89 -8.34
CA LEU A 21 25.02 -1.96 -7.26
C LEU A 21 25.77 -0.62 -7.11
N TYR A 22 26.17 -0.04 -8.24
CA TYR A 22 26.81 1.28 -8.26
C TYR A 22 25.86 2.39 -7.76
N ALA A 23 24.62 2.41 -8.26
CA ALA A 23 23.63 3.40 -7.85
C ALA A 23 23.20 3.26 -6.38
N ALA A 24 23.11 2.03 -5.85
CA ALA A 24 22.79 1.75 -4.46
C ALA A 24 23.94 2.17 -3.54
N TRP A 25 25.19 1.98 -3.98
CA TRP A 25 26.36 2.50 -3.28
C TRP A 25 26.32 4.04 -3.24
N LEU A 26 26.10 4.71 -4.38
CA LEU A 26 25.96 6.17 -4.44
C LEU A 26 24.81 6.69 -3.57
N LEU A 27 23.67 6.00 -3.57
CA LEU A 27 22.52 6.33 -2.73
C LEU A 27 22.88 6.31 -1.23
N LEU A 28 23.66 5.31 -0.79
CA LEU A 28 24.10 5.19 0.59
C LEU A 28 25.18 6.22 0.95
N GLU A 29 26.13 6.45 0.05
CA GLU A 29 27.22 7.41 0.23
C GLU A 29 26.71 8.85 0.29
N GLN A 30 25.77 9.20 -0.60
CA GLN A 30 25.18 10.53 -0.68
C GLN A 30 24.00 10.73 0.28
N ALA A 31 23.65 9.73 1.08
CA ALA A 31 22.59 9.85 2.06
C ALA A 31 22.87 11.03 3.00
N PRO A 32 21.90 11.93 3.21
CA PRO A 32 22.12 13.16 3.97
C PRO A 32 22.55 12.82 5.40
N LYS A 33 23.74 13.31 5.77
CA LYS A 33 24.20 13.33 7.16
C LYS A 33 23.47 14.41 7.93
N GLY A 34 23.27 14.17 9.21
CA GLY A 34 22.56 15.11 10.05
C GLY A 34 22.39 14.61 11.46
N SER A 35 21.33 15.06 12.09
CA SER A 35 21.06 14.87 13.50
C SER A 35 19.58 14.64 13.72
N VAL A 36 19.28 13.83 14.74
CA VAL A 36 17.92 13.55 15.20
C VAL A 36 17.87 13.80 16.70
N VAL A 37 16.70 14.14 17.21
CA VAL A 37 16.48 14.22 18.66
C VAL A 37 16.57 12.80 19.22
N GLU A 38 17.48 12.58 20.16
CA GLU A 38 17.64 11.33 20.89
C GLU A 38 16.73 11.31 22.12
N ALA A 39 16.69 12.42 22.84
CA ALA A 39 15.79 12.60 23.97
C ALA A 39 15.51 14.08 24.24
N VAL A 40 14.34 14.37 24.80
CA VAL A 40 14.00 15.65 25.40
C VAL A 40 13.88 15.44 26.90
N THR A 41 14.65 16.18 27.67
CA THR A 41 14.80 16.04 29.12
C THR A 41 14.22 17.26 29.79
N ILE A 42 13.28 17.04 30.70
CA ILE A 42 12.56 18.10 31.41
C ILE A 42 12.90 17.97 32.90
N ALA A 43 13.54 19.00 33.45
CA ALA A 43 13.84 19.12 34.87
C ALA A 43 12.82 20.05 35.53
N LEU A 44 11.90 19.49 36.33
CA LEU A 44 10.88 20.25 37.04
C LEU A 44 10.85 19.84 38.52
N GLU A 45 11.05 20.82 39.39
CA GLU A 45 10.86 20.64 40.83
C GLU A 45 9.36 20.53 41.17
N PRO A 46 9.00 19.82 42.25
CA PRO A 46 7.60 19.75 42.70
C PRO A 46 7.05 21.15 42.97
N ASP A 47 5.81 21.40 42.55
CA ASP A 47 5.07 22.63 42.78
C ASP A 47 5.68 23.89 42.09
N SER A 48 6.62 23.70 41.16
CA SER A 48 7.15 24.77 40.30
C SER A 48 6.19 25.16 39.18
N ASP A 49 6.41 26.33 38.58
CA ASP A 49 5.57 26.85 37.49
C ASP A 49 5.50 25.85 36.33
N PRO A 50 4.29 25.58 35.80
CA PRO A 50 4.11 24.63 34.71
C PRO A 50 4.82 25.10 33.46
N LEU A 51 5.38 24.13 32.74
CA LEU A 51 6.15 24.34 31.52
C LEU A 51 5.29 24.06 30.29
N ILE A 52 5.45 24.83 29.22
CA ILE A 52 4.77 24.57 27.94
C ILE A 52 5.80 24.11 26.92
N LEU A 53 5.62 22.90 26.42
CA LEU A 53 6.41 22.31 25.35
C LEU A 53 5.73 22.52 24.00
N GLY A 54 6.54 22.89 23.03
CA GLY A 54 6.21 23.13 21.65
C GLY A 54 7.06 22.33 20.68
N ARG A 55 6.84 22.58 19.40
CA ARG A 55 7.68 22.03 18.33
C ARG A 55 9.18 22.33 18.51
N GLU A 56 9.52 23.46 19.11
CA GLU A 56 10.91 23.90 19.27
C GLU A 56 11.62 23.04 20.30
N GLU A 57 11.04 22.91 21.50
CA GLU A 57 11.54 22.03 22.56
C GLU A 57 11.57 20.56 22.11
N LEU A 58 10.57 20.14 21.34
CA LEU A 58 10.44 18.77 20.82
C LEU A 58 11.36 18.48 19.63
N GLY A 59 12.11 19.48 19.14
CA GLY A 59 13.01 19.38 17.97
C GLY A 59 12.29 19.01 16.66
N GLN A 60 11.02 19.38 16.53
CA GLN A 60 10.20 19.16 15.34
C GLN A 60 10.23 20.37 14.41
N ARG A 61 10.31 20.12 13.10
CA ARG A 61 10.26 21.16 12.06
C ARG A 61 8.84 21.67 11.89
N PHE A 62 8.68 22.90 11.41
CA PHE A 62 7.35 23.42 11.06
C PHE A 62 6.69 22.56 9.97
N GLY A 63 5.40 22.25 10.14
CA GLY A 63 4.65 21.47 9.16
C GLY A 63 3.21 21.19 9.56
N SER A 64 2.42 20.75 8.58
CA SER A 64 0.99 20.41 8.74
C SER A 64 0.74 19.20 9.65
N ALA A 65 1.76 18.37 9.92
CA ALA A 65 1.68 17.23 10.84
C ALA A 65 2.53 17.40 12.10
N SER A 66 3.26 18.51 12.24
CA SER A 66 4.13 18.75 13.40
C SER A 66 3.35 19.21 14.63
N ALA A 67 4.03 19.15 15.78
CA ALA A 67 3.57 19.78 17.00
C ALA A 67 3.26 21.27 16.80
N ALA A 68 2.33 21.80 17.60
CA ALA A 68 2.07 23.23 17.65
C ALA A 68 3.25 23.98 18.31
N LEU A 69 3.27 25.30 18.18
CA LEU A 69 4.26 26.11 18.92
C LEU A 69 4.06 25.97 20.43
N ASP A 70 2.81 25.91 20.88
CA ASP A 70 2.45 25.56 22.25
C ASP A 70 1.53 24.36 22.18
N HIS A 71 2.01 23.21 22.67
CA HIS A 71 1.32 21.93 22.46
C HIS A 71 1.00 21.22 23.75
N LEU A 72 2.00 20.98 24.60
CA LEU A 72 1.85 20.18 25.81
C LEU A 72 2.28 21.00 27.03
N ARG A 73 1.37 21.23 27.97
CA ARG A 73 1.74 21.72 29.29
C ARG A 73 2.16 20.55 30.15
N VAL A 74 3.28 20.67 30.84
CA VAL A 74 3.83 19.71 31.79
C VAL A 74 3.92 20.37 33.15
N ARG A 75 3.36 19.74 34.18
CA ARG A 75 3.41 20.19 35.56
C ARG A 75 3.82 19.04 36.44
N ARG A 76 4.42 19.36 37.57
CA ARG A 76 4.72 18.40 38.61
C ARG A 76 4.26 18.93 39.96
N ASP A 77 3.63 18.07 40.74
CA ASP A 77 3.38 18.32 42.16
C ASP A 77 3.95 17.18 42.99
N ARG A 78 3.71 17.23 44.29
CA ARG A 78 4.11 16.17 45.24
C ARG A 78 3.50 14.81 44.94
N THR A 79 2.42 14.76 44.16
CA THR A 79 1.70 13.51 43.85
C THR A 79 2.19 12.84 42.57
N GLY A 80 2.74 13.60 41.61
CA GLY A 80 3.29 13.04 40.38
C GLY A 80 3.43 14.02 39.21
N TRP A 81 3.58 13.45 38.02
CA TRP A 81 3.69 14.18 36.75
C TRP A 81 2.34 14.33 36.06
N TRP A 82 2.03 15.55 35.63
CA TRP A 82 0.77 15.92 35.00
C TRP A 82 1.00 16.56 33.65
N VAL A 83 0.11 16.27 32.69
CA VAL A 83 0.13 16.86 31.37
C VAL A 83 -1.23 17.35 30.91
N ALA A 84 -1.24 18.43 30.13
CA ALA A 84 -2.44 18.93 29.46
C ALA A 84 -2.13 19.30 28.01
N ASN A 85 -3.06 19.03 27.10
CA ASN A 85 -2.95 19.50 25.72
C ASN A 85 -3.50 20.92 25.61
N VAL A 86 -2.61 21.88 25.44
CA VAL A 86 -2.94 23.30 25.31
C VAL A 86 -3.16 23.74 23.86
N SER A 87 -2.90 22.86 22.89
CA SER A 87 -3.10 23.19 21.48
C SER A 87 -4.57 23.12 21.08
N ASP A 88 -5.03 24.20 20.44
CA ASP A 88 -6.37 24.25 19.85
C ASP A 88 -6.49 23.48 18.53
N ARG A 89 -5.37 23.28 17.85
CA ARG A 89 -5.34 22.72 16.49
C ARG A 89 -4.73 21.33 16.43
N ARG A 90 -3.92 20.93 17.42
CA ARG A 90 -3.22 19.65 17.46
C ARG A 90 -3.72 18.78 18.60
N ARG A 91 -3.83 17.49 18.34
CA ARG A 91 -4.19 16.50 19.35
C ARG A 91 -2.93 15.99 20.06
N VAL A 92 -3.14 15.46 21.25
CA VAL A 92 -2.15 14.67 21.99
C VAL A 92 -2.82 13.34 22.31
N ASP A 93 -2.19 12.25 21.91
CA ASP A 93 -2.59 10.89 22.27
C ASP A 93 -1.64 10.36 23.34
N ALA A 94 -2.20 9.76 24.38
CA ALA A 94 -1.49 9.31 25.58
C ALA A 94 -1.90 7.88 25.96
N PRO A 95 -1.63 6.88 25.09
CA PRO A 95 -2.10 5.52 25.26
C PRO A 95 -1.49 4.86 26.50
N THR A 96 -2.24 3.91 27.05
CA THR A 96 -1.94 3.15 28.26
C THR A 96 -2.10 1.65 28.01
N SER A 97 -1.88 0.82 29.02
CA SER A 97 -2.14 -0.62 28.93
C SER A 97 -3.63 -0.96 28.78
N LEU A 98 -4.53 -0.13 29.32
CA LEU A 98 -5.98 -0.34 29.25
C LEU A 98 -6.60 0.37 28.04
N HIS A 99 -6.08 1.54 27.65
CA HIS A 99 -6.61 2.37 26.58
C HIS A 99 -5.60 2.48 25.42
N PRO A 100 -5.84 1.78 24.29
CA PRO A 100 -4.99 1.85 23.10
C PRO A 100 -4.84 3.26 22.51
N THR A 101 -5.79 4.15 22.79
CA THR A 101 -5.79 5.57 22.45
C THR A 101 -6.44 6.36 23.57
N ARG A 102 -5.85 7.47 24.01
CA ARG A 102 -6.40 8.36 25.03
C ARG A 102 -6.05 9.81 24.70
N TYR A 103 -7.00 10.50 24.07
CA TYR A 103 -6.80 11.89 23.70
C TYR A 103 -7.01 12.83 24.89
N LEU A 104 -6.03 13.70 25.17
CA LEU A 104 -6.05 14.53 26.39
C LEU A 104 -7.18 15.59 26.42
N ARG A 105 -7.71 16.00 25.26
CA ARG A 105 -8.83 16.97 25.15
C ARG A 105 -10.16 16.23 25.02
N ARG A 106 -10.53 15.51 26.09
CA ARG A 106 -11.78 14.76 26.21
C ARG A 106 -12.37 14.98 27.59
N TRP A 107 -13.63 15.40 27.64
CA TRP A 107 -14.37 15.57 28.89
C TRP A 107 -15.43 14.50 29.01
N SER A 108 -15.42 13.72 30.09
CA SER A 108 -16.45 12.69 30.33
C SER A 108 -17.74 13.37 30.77
N LEU A 109 -18.82 13.22 29.99
CA LEU A 109 -20.11 13.80 30.30
C LEU A 109 -20.78 13.01 31.43
N ALA A 110 -21.17 13.71 32.50
CA ALA A 110 -21.97 13.17 33.59
C ALA A 110 -23.24 14.00 33.80
N ARG A 111 -24.23 13.39 34.46
CA ARG A 111 -25.47 14.08 34.83
C ARG A 111 -25.17 15.30 35.69
N GLY A 112 -25.78 16.44 35.33
CA GLY A 112 -25.64 17.73 35.99
C GLY A 112 -24.45 18.56 35.50
N ASP A 113 -23.64 18.05 34.57
CA ASP A 113 -22.59 18.86 33.93
C ASP A 113 -23.21 20.03 33.16
N ARG A 114 -22.54 21.18 33.21
CA ARG A 114 -22.92 22.39 32.47
C ARG A 114 -21.87 22.67 31.42
N LEU A 115 -22.30 22.90 30.18
CA LEU A 115 -21.45 23.20 29.03
C LEU A 115 -21.82 24.59 28.49
N ARG A 116 -20.84 25.33 27.97
CA ARG A 116 -21.02 26.59 27.27
C ARG A 116 -20.26 26.56 25.96
N LEU A 117 -20.97 26.64 24.83
CA LEU A 117 -20.39 26.61 23.48
C LEU A 117 -20.68 27.94 22.80
N ASP A 118 -19.66 28.75 22.53
CA ASP A 118 -19.80 30.11 21.97
C ASP A 118 -20.91 30.95 22.64
N GLY A 119 -21.03 30.82 23.97
CA GLY A 119 -22.04 31.50 24.78
C GLY A 119 -23.36 30.75 24.99
N VAL A 120 -23.66 29.72 24.20
CA VAL A 120 -24.86 28.88 24.38
C VAL A 120 -24.67 27.93 25.56
N SER A 121 -25.55 28.01 26.55
CA SER A 121 -25.52 27.15 27.74
C SER A 121 -26.30 25.85 27.50
N ILE A 122 -25.69 24.72 27.84
CA ILE A 122 -26.21 23.37 27.68
C ILE A 122 -26.04 22.64 29.01
N GLU A 123 -27.06 21.90 29.44
CA GLU A 123 -27.03 21.06 30.63
C GLU A 123 -27.14 19.58 30.25
N VAL A 124 -26.29 18.74 30.87
CA VAL A 124 -26.36 17.28 30.75
C VAL A 124 -27.39 16.74 31.72
N THR A 125 -28.62 16.57 31.26
CA THR A 125 -29.73 16.09 32.12
C THR A 125 -29.65 14.60 32.42
N GLU A 126 -29.08 13.80 31.51
CA GLU A 126 -28.89 12.36 31.67
C GLU A 126 -27.65 11.89 30.90
N ALA A 127 -26.83 11.04 31.52
CA ALA A 127 -25.71 10.36 30.88
C ALA A 127 -25.58 8.93 31.45
N ARG A 128 -25.94 7.94 30.64
CA ARG A 128 -25.83 6.49 30.94
C ARG A 128 -24.97 5.80 29.88
N ALA A 129 -24.86 4.48 29.87
CA ALA A 129 -24.01 3.78 28.89
C ALA A 129 -24.56 3.81 27.46
N ASP A 130 -25.87 3.95 27.31
CA ASP A 130 -26.62 3.81 26.06
C ASP A 130 -27.53 5.02 25.73
N ARG A 131 -27.56 6.00 26.64
CA ARG A 131 -28.48 7.13 26.58
C ARG A 131 -27.84 8.42 27.09
N LEU A 132 -27.91 9.47 26.29
CA LEU A 132 -27.45 10.82 26.62
C LEU A 132 -28.56 11.83 26.33
N VAL A 133 -28.85 12.71 27.28
CA VAL A 133 -29.83 13.80 27.09
C VAL A 133 -29.19 15.14 27.43
N LEU A 134 -29.12 16.00 26.42
CA LEU A 134 -28.60 17.36 26.54
C LEU A 134 -29.76 18.35 26.38
N SER A 135 -29.77 19.40 27.19
CA SER A 135 -30.82 20.42 27.18
C SER A 135 -30.20 21.80 27.05
N ALA A 136 -30.66 22.60 26.09
CA ALA A 136 -30.33 24.01 25.95
C ALA A 136 -31.62 24.85 25.96
N HIS A 137 -31.49 26.17 26.04
CA HIS A 137 -32.66 27.06 25.92
C HIS A 137 -33.37 26.92 24.56
N SER A 138 -32.61 26.62 23.51
CA SER A 138 -33.12 26.47 22.14
C SER A 138 -33.72 25.09 21.84
N GLY A 139 -33.69 24.15 22.78
CA GLY A 139 -34.25 22.81 22.59
C GLY A 139 -33.50 21.72 23.33
N ARG A 140 -34.04 20.50 23.28
CA ARG A 140 -33.48 19.30 23.88
C ARG A 140 -33.10 18.30 22.80
N VAL A 141 -32.05 17.53 23.08
CA VAL A 141 -31.64 16.39 22.25
C VAL A 141 -31.45 15.16 23.13
N ARG A 142 -31.92 14.02 22.64
CA ARG A 142 -31.76 12.70 23.24
C ARG A 142 -31.06 11.80 22.23
N TRP A 143 -29.91 11.28 22.59
CA TRP A 143 -29.26 10.23 21.84
C TRP A 143 -29.54 8.88 22.52
N GLU A 144 -30.06 7.90 21.79
CA GLU A 144 -30.41 6.57 22.31
C GLU A 144 -30.31 5.52 21.20
N ALA A 145 -29.61 4.42 21.49
CA ALA A 145 -29.49 3.25 20.61
C ALA A 145 -29.06 3.54 19.16
N GLY A 146 -28.18 4.53 18.94
CA GLY A 146 -27.65 4.90 17.62
C GLY A 146 -28.36 6.07 16.97
N THR A 147 -29.53 6.45 17.46
CA THR A 147 -30.34 7.52 16.86
C THR A 147 -30.30 8.78 17.71
N LEU A 148 -30.09 9.92 17.03
CA LEU A 148 -30.24 11.25 17.62
C LEU A 148 -31.68 11.73 17.45
N TYR A 149 -32.40 11.86 18.55
CA TYR A 149 -33.74 12.44 18.62
C TYR A 149 -33.62 13.91 19.05
N GLN A 150 -34.12 14.81 18.24
CA GLN A 150 -34.10 16.26 18.48
C GLN A 150 -35.49 16.84 18.23
N ASP A 151 -35.77 17.98 18.85
CA ASP A 151 -37.09 18.64 18.75
C ASP A 151 -37.39 19.12 17.31
N LEU A 152 -36.36 19.48 16.56
CA LEU A 152 -36.47 19.91 15.15
C LEU A 152 -36.33 18.70 14.23
N GLN A 153 -37.25 18.56 13.25
CA GLN A 153 -37.15 17.52 12.24
C GLN A 153 -35.87 17.67 11.40
N PRO A 154 -35.10 16.60 11.17
CA PRO A 154 -33.91 16.65 10.33
C PRO A 154 -34.24 17.09 8.90
N PHE A 155 -33.34 17.87 8.29
CA PHE A 155 -33.49 18.29 6.90
C PHE A 155 -33.27 17.09 5.95
N SER A 156 -34.13 16.95 4.92
CA SER A 156 -34.14 15.80 4.02
C SER A 156 -32.91 15.66 3.13
N GLU A 157 -32.16 16.75 2.91
CA GLU A 157 -30.94 16.74 2.08
C GLU A 157 -29.64 16.73 2.91
N CYS A 158 -29.71 16.36 4.20
CA CYS A 158 -28.49 16.19 4.97
C CYS A 158 -27.60 15.11 4.33
N PRO A 159 -26.27 15.33 4.22
CA PRO A 159 -25.35 14.30 3.77
C PRO A 159 -25.50 13.06 4.63
N ASP A 160 -25.46 11.88 4.01
CA ASP A 160 -25.49 10.59 4.72
C ASP A 160 -24.15 10.39 5.44
N GLU A 161 -24.00 11.06 6.58
CA GLU A 161 -22.90 10.89 7.53
C GLU A 161 -23.21 9.63 8.36
N GLY A 162 -22.97 8.47 7.75
CA GLY A 162 -23.53 7.17 8.10
C GLY A 162 -23.56 6.75 9.58
N ASP A 163 -24.59 5.97 9.92
CA ASP A 163 -24.81 5.38 11.24
C ASP A 163 -23.86 4.18 11.48
N HIS A 164 -22.75 4.45 12.16
CA HIS A 164 -21.76 3.43 12.54
C HIS A 164 -22.01 2.82 13.92
N TRP A 165 -23.16 3.09 14.55
CA TRP A 165 -23.43 2.65 15.93
C TRP A 165 -23.34 1.14 16.10
N TRP A 166 -23.80 0.34 15.13
CA TRP A 166 -23.72 -1.13 15.21
C TRP A 166 -22.30 -1.64 15.46
N MET A 167 -21.26 -0.89 15.07
CA MET A 167 -19.86 -1.23 15.30
C MET A 167 -19.48 -1.32 16.79
N ARG A 168 -20.27 -0.75 17.72
CA ARG A 168 -20.03 -0.90 19.17
C ARG A 168 -20.07 -2.36 19.64
N HIS A 169 -20.88 -3.21 19.01
CA HIS A 169 -20.97 -4.63 19.38
C HIS A 169 -19.75 -5.42 18.89
N LEU A 170 -19.08 -4.93 17.85
CA LEU A 170 -17.88 -5.56 17.27
C LEU A 170 -16.58 -4.99 17.84
N ARG A 171 -16.60 -3.72 18.28
CA ARG A 171 -15.47 -3.01 18.87
C ARG A 171 -15.94 -2.21 20.09
N PRO A 172 -16.20 -2.87 21.24
CA PRO A 172 -16.72 -2.19 22.43
C PRO A 172 -15.77 -1.12 23.00
N ASN A 173 -14.49 -1.20 22.66
CA ASN A 173 -13.45 -0.29 23.14
C ASN A 173 -13.03 0.76 22.09
N ALA A 174 -13.72 0.85 20.95
CA ALA A 174 -13.41 1.85 19.93
C ALA A 174 -14.12 3.18 20.24
N GLU A 175 -13.42 4.29 20.03
CA GLU A 175 -14.01 5.63 20.05
C GLU A 175 -14.92 5.81 18.82
N LEU A 176 -16.21 6.00 19.05
CA LEU A 176 -17.21 6.24 18.01
C LEU A 176 -17.66 7.68 18.07
N VAL A 177 -17.59 8.39 16.94
CA VAL A 177 -18.20 9.72 16.80
C VAL A 177 -19.69 9.52 16.63
N LEU A 178 -20.50 10.07 17.54
CA LEU A 178 -21.95 9.89 17.52
C LEU A 178 -22.65 11.00 16.76
N PHE A 179 -22.41 12.24 17.16
CA PHE A 179 -23.00 13.42 16.52
C PHE A 179 -22.17 14.68 16.79
N SER A 180 -22.37 15.70 15.96
CA SER A 180 -21.80 17.04 16.19
C SER A 180 -22.83 18.00 16.78
N ILE A 181 -22.34 18.99 17.53
CA ILE A 181 -23.15 20.07 18.11
C ILE A 181 -22.84 21.37 17.35
N GLY A 182 -23.89 22.04 16.90
CA GLY A 182 -23.85 23.33 16.22
C GLY A 182 -24.31 23.29 14.77
N GLY A 183 -24.35 24.47 14.16
CA GLY A 183 -24.88 24.68 12.81
C GLY A 183 -26.36 25.05 12.81
N GLN A 184 -26.81 25.57 11.68
CA GLN A 184 -28.18 26.07 11.53
C GLN A 184 -29.17 25.00 11.04
N VAL A 185 -28.68 23.91 10.47
CA VAL A 185 -29.50 22.85 9.88
C VAL A 185 -29.46 21.61 10.77
N PRO A 186 -30.61 21.14 11.30
CA PRO A 186 -30.69 19.88 12.03
C PRO A 186 -30.48 18.71 11.06
N CYS A 187 -29.56 17.81 11.38
CA CYS A 187 -29.31 16.58 10.61
C CYS A 187 -29.39 15.34 11.52
N PRO A 188 -29.52 14.12 10.96
CA PRO A 188 -29.61 12.89 11.75
C PRO A 188 -28.45 12.68 12.73
N VAL A 189 -27.26 13.22 12.42
CA VAL A 189 -26.06 13.17 13.28
C VAL A 189 -25.55 14.55 13.68
N ARG A 190 -26.42 15.56 13.68
CA ARG A 190 -26.08 16.93 14.08
C ARG A 190 -27.21 17.59 14.85
N TRP A 191 -26.91 17.99 16.09
CA TRP A 191 -27.79 18.85 16.86
C TRP A 191 -27.54 20.32 16.51
N SER A 192 -28.49 20.95 15.84
CA SER A 192 -28.37 22.34 15.38
C SER A 192 -28.49 23.34 16.54
N LEU A 193 -27.51 24.23 16.65
CA LEU A 193 -27.53 25.40 17.53
C LEU A 193 -27.06 26.59 16.69
N SER A 194 -27.95 27.54 16.41
CA SER A 194 -27.74 28.61 15.43
C SER A 194 -26.56 29.53 15.74
N ALA A 195 -26.24 29.72 17.02
CA ALA A 195 -25.12 30.53 17.49
C ALA A 195 -23.77 29.79 17.52
N VAL A 196 -23.76 28.49 17.20
CA VAL A 196 -22.56 27.63 17.23
C VAL A 196 -22.22 27.18 15.81
N PRO A 197 -20.95 27.17 15.38
CA PRO A 197 -20.54 26.64 14.07
C PRO A 197 -20.96 25.18 13.84
N SER A 198 -21.09 24.75 12.57
CA SER A 198 -21.60 23.42 12.18
C SER A 198 -20.87 22.21 12.76
N LYS A 199 -19.60 22.38 13.14
CA LYS A 199 -18.79 21.38 13.85
C LYS A 199 -18.23 21.99 15.13
N GLY A 200 -19.06 22.67 15.91
CA GLY A 200 -18.66 23.40 17.11
C GLY A 200 -18.03 22.51 18.17
N ALA A 201 -18.71 21.42 18.51
CA ALA A 201 -18.17 20.33 19.34
C ALA A 201 -18.64 18.97 18.81
N ARG A 202 -18.04 17.88 19.32
CA ARG A 202 -18.45 16.52 18.98
C ARG A 202 -18.73 15.70 20.23
N VAL A 203 -19.75 14.87 20.16
CA VAL A 203 -20.05 13.87 21.17
C VAL A 203 -19.57 12.53 20.66
N LEU A 204 -18.85 11.83 21.53
CA LEU A 204 -18.24 10.56 21.27
C LEU A 204 -18.73 9.54 22.28
N TRP A 205 -18.61 8.28 21.93
CA TRP A 205 -18.81 7.16 22.83
C TRP A 205 -17.56 6.30 22.88
N SER A 206 -17.14 5.96 24.10
CA SER A 206 -16.04 5.02 24.33
C SER A 206 -16.24 4.37 25.69
N GLU A 207 -16.12 3.05 25.76
CA GLU A 207 -16.11 2.26 27.01
C GLU A 207 -17.35 2.50 27.89
N GLY A 208 -18.52 2.56 27.26
CA GLY A 208 -19.79 2.77 27.97
C GLY A 208 -19.94 4.17 28.57
N ARG A 209 -19.17 5.16 28.11
CA ARG A 209 -19.29 6.57 28.53
C ARG A 209 -19.36 7.50 27.34
N PHE A 210 -20.04 8.64 27.55
CA PHE A 210 -20.08 9.73 26.59
C PHE A 210 -18.96 10.72 26.87
N TRP A 211 -18.31 11.16 25.80
CA TRP A 211 -17.21 12.12 25.87
C TRP A 211 -17.49 13.32 24.98
N LEU A 212 -17.21 14.51 25.49
CA LEU A 212 -17.21 15.74 24.71
C LEU A 212 -15.81 15.97 24.14
N ALA A 213 -15.75 16.32 22.87
CA ALA A 213 -14.54 16.58 22.12
C ALA A 213 -14.55 17.95 21.44
N PRO A 214 -13.38 18.61 21.31
CA PRO A 214 -13.29 19.90 20.65
C PRO A 214 -13.66 19.82 19.16
N GLY A 215 -14.29 20.90 18.71
CA GLY A 215 -14.55 21.22 17.32
C GLY A 215 -14.06 22.62 17.01
N SER A 216 -14.90 23.42 16.34
CA SER A 216 -14.60 24.80 15.91
C SER A 216 -15.09 25.88 16.88
N ALA A 217 -15.93 25.52 17.87
CA ALA A 217 -16.44 26.45 18.88
C ALA A 217 -15.51 26.54 20.08
N GLU A 218 -15.54 27.68 20.79
CA GLU A 218 -15.00 27.76 22.15
C GLU A 218 -15.92 26.99 23.10
N VAL A 219 -15.37 26.00 23.79
CA VAL A 219 -16.11 25.15 24.72
C VAL A 219 -15.59 25.34 26.13
N ARG A 220 -16.49 25.70 27.03
CA ARG A 220 -16.28 25.67 28.49
C ARG A 220 -17.22 24.66 29.12
N PHE A 221 -16.80 24.04 30.22
CA PHE A 221 -17.61 23.08 30.96
C PHE A 221 -17.35 23.17 32.46
N ALA A 222 -18.32 22.78 33.26
CA ALA A 222 -18.24 22.69 34.72
C ALA A 222 -18.98 21.44 35.20
N ARG A 223 -18.43 20.75 36.21
CA ARG A 223 -19.14 19.65 36.88
C ARG A 223 -20.38 20.15 37.61
N ALA A 224 -21.32 19.23 37.85
CA ALA A 224 -22.47 19.48 38.70
C ALA A 224 -22.04 20.08 40.06
N GLY A 225 -22.55 21.27 40.39
CA GLY A 225 -22.25 21.98 41.64
C GLY A 225 -20.94 22.77 41.66
N GLU A 226 -20.04 22.61 40.68
CA GLU A 226 -18.82 23.43 40.59
C GLU A 226 -19.11 24.80 39.96
N GLN A 227 -18.62 25.88 40.57
CA GLN A 227 -18.74 27.24 40.01
C GLN A 227 -17.65 27.57 38.98
N GLN A 228 -16.55 26.82 39.00
CA GLN A 228 -15.42 27.06 38.11
C GLN A 228 -15.66 26.45 36.73
N TRP A 229 -15.63 27.30 35.70
CA TRP A 229 -15.65 26.88 34.30
C TRP A 229 -14.24 26.53 33.83
N ARG A 230 -14.11 25.39 33.15
CA ARG A 230 -12.85 24.90 32.58
C ARG A 230 -12.98 24.77 31.07
N GLY A 231 -11.90 24.98 30.33
CA GLY A 231 -11.78 24.64 28.92
C GLY A 231 -11.03 23.32 28.73
N PHE A 232 -10.98 22.84 27.49
CA PHE A 232 -10.22 21.62 27.17
C PHE A 232 -8.71 21.72 27.46
N GLY A 233 -8.14 22.92 27.47
CA GLY A 233 -6.72 23.14 27.80
C GLY A 233 -6.42 23.09 29.30
N ASP A 234 -7.46 23.05 30.15
CA ASP A 234 -7.35 22.95 31.62
C ASP A 234 -7.46 21.50 32.09
N LEU A 235 -7.66 20.55 31.17
CA LEU A 235 -7.74 19.12 31.49
C LEU A 235 -6.34 18.54 31.67
N GLU A 236 -6.00 18.28 32.92
CA GLU A 236 -4.75 17.63 33.30
C GLU A 236 -4.93 16.12 33.44
N TRP A 237 -3.92 15.38 33.01
CA TRP A 237 -3.84 13.93 33.08
C TRP A 237 -2.56 13.51 33.74
N ARG A 238 -2.65 12.56 34.67
CA ARG A 238 -1.49 12.02 35.36
C ARG A 238 -0.75 11.02 34.47
N LEU A 239 0.55 11.21 34.31
CA LEU A 239 1.41 10.31 33.52
C LEU A 239 1.83 9.08 34.31
N ASP A 240 2.16 9.27 35.58
CA ASP A 240 2.76 8.27 36.47
C ASP A 240 1.73 7.63 37.42
N ASP A 241 0.49 7.49 36.96
CA ASP A 241 -0.54 6.78 37.71
C ASP A 241 -0.09 5.33 37.99
N PRO A 242 0.00 4.88 39.25
CA PRO A 242 0.41 3.51 39.59
C PRO A 242 -0.52 2.44 39.01
N ALA A 243 -1.81 2.74 38.86
CA ALA A 243 -2.78 1.80 38.30
C ALA A 243 -2.69 1.74 36.77
N GLU A 244 -2.34 2.86 36.14
CA GLU A 244 -2.40 3.01 34.69
C GLU A 244 -1.34 3.97 34.14
N PRO A 245 -0.05 3.59 34.17
CA PRO A 245 1.03 4.49 33.77
C PRO A 245 1.03 4.75 32.27
N THR A 246 1.28 6.01 31.91
CA THR A 246 1.36 6.49 30.53
C THR A 246 2.78 6.36 30.03
N ARG A 247 3.09 5.28 29.32
CA ARG A 247 4.47 5.04 28.83
C ARG A 247 4.77 5.69 27.49
N ARG A 248 3.77 6.26 26.83
CA ARG A 248 3.90 6.80 25.47
C ARG A 248 3.04 8.04 25.28
N LEU A 249 3.58 9.04 24.57
CA LEU A 249 2.85 10.20 24.07
C LEU A 249 3.05 10.35 22.56
N VAL A 250 2.02 10.77 21.86
CA VAL A 250 2.12 11.17 20.45
C VAL A 250 1.84 12.66 20.34
N LEU A 251 2.86 13.42 19.93
CA LEU A 251 2.83 14.88 19.81
C LEU A 251 3.12 15.27 18.36
N GLY A 252 2.08 15.70 17.65
CA GLY A 252 2.18 15.94 16.21
C GLY A 252 2.38 14.62 15.46
N ARG A 253 3.53 14.47 14.81
CA ARG A 253 3.91 13.27 14.04
C ARG A 253 4.81 12.31 14.83
N THR A 254 5.40 12.79 15.93
CA THR A 254 6.44 12.06 16.67
C THR A 254 5.81 11.32 17.85
N SER A 255 6.20 10.06 17.98
CA SER A 255 5.88 9.20 19.11
C SER A 255 7.03 9.23 20.10
N TYR A 256 6.76 9.46 21.38
CA TYR A 256 7.74 9.50 22.46
C TYR A 256 7.42 8.40 23.46
N SER A 257 8.41 7.59 23.83
CA SER A 257 8.37 6.81 25.07
C SER A 257 8.75 7.73 26.23
N LEU A 258 8.11 7.49 27.37
CA LEU A 258 8.28 8.30 28.57
C LEU A 258 9.04 7.51 29.62
N ASP A 259 10.09 8.12 30.16
CA ASP A 259 10.78 7.68 31.37
C ASP A 259 10.76 8.81 32.39
N TRP A 260 10.51 8.50 33.65
CA TRP A 260 10.53 9.49 34.72
C TRP A 260 11.18 8.91 35.96
N THR A 261 11.73 9.82 36.76
CA THR A 261 12.24 9.51 38.11
C THR A 261 11.08 9.43 39.10
N ALA A 262 11.17 8.51 40.07
CA ALA A 262 10.12 8.25 41.04
C ALA A 262 9.83 9.47 41.93
N ALA A 263 8.59 9.59 42.41
CA ALA A 263 8.19 10.66 43.32
C ALA A 263 9.05 10.61 44.61
N GLY A 264 9.70 11.73 44.97
CA GLY A 264 10.48 11.88 46.20
C GLY A 264 12.01 11.87 46.06
N SER A 265 12.58 11.66 44.86
CA SER A 265 14.03 11.78 44.64
C SER A 265 14.45 13.22 44.29
N GLU A 266 15.51 13.76 44.90
CA GLU A 266 16.11 15.04 44.49
C GLU A 266 16.58 14.99 43.02
N GLY A 267 16.34 16.05 42.24
CA GLY A 267 16.73 16.14 40.82
C GLY A 267 15.83 15.35 39.87
N SER A 268 14.52 15.47 40.00
CA SER A 268 13.60 14.60 39.26
C SER A 268 13.30 15.11 37.85
N VAL A 269 13.53 14.21 36.90
CA VAL A 269 13.52 14.44 35.46
C VAL A 269 12.41 13.60 34.80
N LEU A 270 11.75 14.19 33.81
CA LEU A 270 10.90 13.51 32.82
C LEU A 270 11.64 13.50 31.47
N ARG A 271 11.88 12.31 30.93
CA ARG A 271 12.58 12.10 29.66
C ARG A 271 11.59 11.59 28.60
N LEU A 272 11.54 12.29 27.47
CA LEU A 272 10.78 11.92 26.28
C LEU A 272 11.76 11.41 25.24
N VAL A 273 11.75 10.11 24.97
CA VAL A 273 12.63 9.46 23.99
C VAL A 273 11.83 9.20 22.71
N PRO A 274 12.17 9.80 21.56
CA PRO A 274 11.45 9.55 20.31
C PRO A 274 11.57 8.08 19.90
N SER A 275 10.43 7.40 19.76
CA SER A 275 10.33 6.02 19.29
C SER A 275 9.98 5.93 17.80
N GLY A 276 9.53 7.02 17.18
CA GLY A 276 9.23 7.07 15.75
C GLY A 276 8.71 8.42 15.29
N GLY A 277 8.84 8.71 13.99
CA GLY A 277 8.36 9.97 13.41
C GLY A 277 9.27 11.17 13.70
N THR A 278 10.52 10.95 14.09
CA THR A 278 11.50 11.99 14.39
C THR A 278 11.95 12.72 13.13
N ASP A 279 12.03 14.05 13.20
CA ASP A 279 12.55 14.86 12.10
C ASP A 279 14.08 14.78 12.03
N VAL A 280 14.58 14.79 10.80
CA VAL A 280 16.00 14.72 10.47
C VAL A 280 16.47 16.12 10.14
N TRP A 281 17.48 16.59 10.88
CA TRP A 281 18.09 17.90 10.69
C TRP A 281 19.38 17.73 9.89
N PRO A 282 19.41 18.13 8.60
CA PRO A 282 20.59 17.95 7.77
C PRO A 282 21.75 18.80 8.30
N ALA A 283 22.99 18.33 8.09
CA ALA A 283 24.22 18.98 8.56
C ALA A 283 24.28 20.49 8.24
N SER A 284 23.84 20.87 7.03
CA SER A 284 23.79 22.27 6.58
C SER A 284 22.80 23.17 7.31
N ARG A 285 21.92 22.61 8.14
CA ARG A 285 20.89 23.33 8.90
C ARG A 285 21.00 23.09 10.41
N GLU A 286 22.10 22.51 10.88
CA GLU A 286 22.31 22.24 12.30
C GLU A 286 22.39 23.53 13.13
N GLU A 287 22.95 24.59 12.55
CA GLU A 287 23.01 25.92 13.18
C GLU A 287 21.62 26.56 13.35
N THR A 288 20.63 26.12 12.56
CA THR A 288 19.24 26.62 12.60
C THR A 288 18.32 25.73 13.43
N ARG A 289 18.87 24.77 14.19
CA ARG A 289 18.06 23.93 15.07
C ARG A 289 17.36 24.81 16.12
N PRO A 290 16.12 24.46 16.50
CA PRO A 290 15.44 25.17 17.57
C PRO A 290 16.22 24.98 18.87
N VAL A 291 16.46 26.09 19.54
CA VAL A 291 16.92 26.10 20.93
C VAL A 291 15.67 26.11 21.80
N SER A 292 15.69 25.37 22.91
CA SER A 292 14.60 25.41 23.88
C SER A 292 14.33 26.85 24.33
N ARG A 293 13.06 27.23 24.44
CA ARG A 293 12.67 28.55 24.99
C ARG A 293 12.85 28.62 26.51
N ASP A 294 12.99 27.47 27.18
CA ASP A 294 13.12 27.37 28.64
C ASP A 294 14.34 26.50 29.01
N GLU A 295 15.18 26.99 29.93
CA GLU A 295 16.41 26.33 30.37
C GLU A 295 16.16 24.99 31.08
N ARG A 296 14.95 24.80 31.63
CA ARG A 296 14.52 23.55 32.27
C ARG A 296 14.32 22.40 31.27
N VAL A 297 14.36 22.69 29.98
CA VAL A 297 14.25 21.69 28.91
C VAL A 297 15.56 21.63 28.12
N SER A 298 16.11 20.43 28.04
CA SER A 298 17.30 20.15 27.24
C SER A 298 17.03 19.02 26.26
N SER A 299 17.43 19.22 25.01
CA SER A 299 17.28 18.21 23.96
C SER A 299 18.66 17.64 23.63
N THR A 300 18.82 16.32 23.80
CA THR A 300 20.02 15.60 23.36
C THR A 300 19.85 15.22 21.89
N TRP A 301 20.88 15.49 21.11
CA TRP A 301 20.89 15.27 19.68
C TRP A 301 21.89 14.18 19.34
N GLU A 302 21.41 13.12 18.69
CA GLU A 302 22.28 12.07 18.17
C GLU A 302 22.63 12.39 16.73
N LYS A 303 23.92 12.28 16.39
CA LYS A 303 24.34 12.36 14.99
C LYS A 303 23.82 11.14 14.26
N ARG A 304 23.02 11.38 13.23
CA ARG A 304 22.65 10.35 12.26
C ARG A 304 23.88 10.07 11.40
N SER A 305 24.63 9.07 11.84
CA SER A 305 25.63 8.39 11.02
C SER A 305 25.01 7.90 9.72
N ALA A 306 25.77 7.95 8.62
CA ALA A 306 25.34 7.31 7.39
C ALA A 306 25.04 5.84 7.69
N PRO A 307 24.01 5.20 7.09
CA PRO A 307 23.69 3.79 7.35
C PRO A 307 24.85 2.81 7.08
N ALA A 308 25.91 3.27 6.42
CA ALA A 308 27.15 2.55 6.19
C ALA A 308 28.07 2.46 7.43
N GLU A 309 27.94 3.35 8.42
CA GLU A 309 28.81 3.39 9.61
C GLU A 309 28.41 2.36 10.69
N GLY A 310 27.18 1.83 10.65
CA GLY A 310 26.66 0.81 11.58
C GLY A 310 26.89 -0.64 11.13
N TRP A 311 27.97 -0.90 10.38
CA TRP A 311 28.43 -2.27 10.12
C TRP A 311 29.07 -2.84 11.40
N PRO A 312 28.56 -3.93 12.01
CA PRO A 312 29.47 -5.04 12.23
C PRO A 312 29.97 -5.40 10.84
N GLY A 313 31.28 -5.38 10.62
CA GLY A 313 31.82 -5.45 9.27
C GLY A 313 31.15 -6.57 8.48
N ILE A 314 30.97 -6.45 7.15
CA ILE A 314 30.82 -7.67 6.33
C ILE A 314 31.91 -8.67 6.74
N GLY A 315 33.08 -8.18 7.16
CA GLY A 315 34.08 -8.93 7.90
C GLY A 315 33.57 -9.69 9.13
N GLU A 316 32.82 -9.10 10.08
CA GLU A 316 32.29 -9.81 11.26
C GLU A 316 31.11 -10.73 10.94
N TRP A 317 30.12 -10.29 10.15
CA TRP A 317 29.01 -11.17 9.78
C TRP A 317 29.48 -12.31 8.86
N MET A 318 30.37 -12.02 7.90
CA MET A 318 31.09 -13.08 7.20
C MET A 318 31.95 -13.85 8.19
N VAL A 319 32.74 -13.31 9.10
CA VAL A 319 33.54 -14.15 10.04
C VAL A 319 32.65 -15.07 10.91
N ASP A 320 31.44 -14.66 11.26
CA ASP A 320 30.48 -15.52 11.97
C ASP A 320 29.83 -16.58 11.07
N HIS A 321 29.71 -16.32 9.76
CA HIS A 321 28.98 -17.16 8.81
C HIS A 321 29.79 -17.56 7.55
N TRP A 322 31.11 -17.32 7.52
CA TRP A 322 31.99 -17.44 6.36
C TRP A 322 32.20 -18.89 5.97
N PRO A 323 32.21 -19.88 6.89
CA PRO A 323 32.29 -21.26 6.48
C PRO A 323 31.11 -21.59 5.56
N TRP A 324 29.92 -21.06 5.87
CA TRP A 324 28.70 -21.27 5.09
C TRP A 324 28.64 -20.44 3.82
N CYS A 325 29.01 -19.16 3.87
CA CYS A 325 29.05 -18.27 2.70
C CYS A 325 30.12 -18.70 1.68
N CYS A 326 31.34 -19.03 2.14
CA CYS A 326 32.40 -19.54 1.28
C CYS A 326 32.04 -20.92 0.74
N LEU A 327 31.47 -21.82 1.55
CA LEU A 327 31.00 -23.12 1.04
C LEU A 327 29.91 -22.95 -0.03
N ALA A 328 28.91 -22.10 0.20
CA ALA A 328 27.83 -21.86 -0.76
C ALA A 328 28.33 -21.23 -2.06
N LEU A 329 29.20 -20.22 -1.97
CA LEU A 329 29.79 -19.54 -3.14
C LEU A 329 30.74 -20.47 -3.90
N SER A 330 31.58 -21.25 -3.19
CA SER A 330 32.49 -22.23 -3.79
C SER A 330 31.71 -23.32 -4.51
N LEU A 331 30.65 -23.86 -3.89
CA LEU A 331 29.79 -24.86 -4.52
C LEU A 331 29.06 -24.30 -5.75
N ALA A 332 28.60 -23.05 -5.70
CA ALA A 332 27.96 -22.38 -6.84
C ALA A 332 28.94 -22.12 -8.00
N LEU A 333 30.16 -21.65 -7.71
CA LEU A 333 31.20 -21.39 -8.70
C LEU A 333 31.76 -22.68 -9.32
N VAL A 334 32.02 -23.71 -8.50
CA VAL A 334 32.46 -25.03 -8.98
C VAL A 334 31.38 -25.68 -9.84
N ALA A 335 30.12 -25.61 -9.43
CA ALA A 335 29.02 -26.12 -10.26
C ALA A 335 28.85 -25.34 -11.56
N GLY A 336 28.96 -24.01 -11.54
CA GLY A 336 28.93 -23.16 -12.74
C GLY A 336 30.08 -23.47 -13.70
N ALA A 337 31.31 -23.64 -13.18
CA ALA A 337 32.48 -24.00 -13.96
C ALA A 337 32.38 -25.41 -14.57
N LEU A 338 31.82 -26.38 -13.83
CA LEU A 338 31.54 -27.73 -14.32
C LEU A 338 30.44 -27.75 -15.40
N GLU A 339 29.45 -26.86 -15.31
CA GLU A 339 28.37 -26.71 -16.29
C GLU A 339 28.86 -26.02 -17.58
N LEU A 340 29.76 -25.03 -17.47
CA LEU A 340 30.41 -24.37 -18.61
C LEU A 340 31.37 -25.30 -19.36
N ARG A 341 32.13 -26.15 -18.66
CA ARG A 341 33.11 -27.08 -19.27
C ARG A 341 32.49 -28.26 -20.03
N ARG A 342 31.20 -28.58 -19.84
CA ARG A 342 30.55 -29.77 -20.45
C ARG A 342 29.64 -29.46 -21.65
N THR A 343 29.89 -28.37 -22.34
CA THR A 343 29.02 -27.84 -23.40
C THR A 343 29.16 -28.47 -24.80
N ARG A 344 29.75 -29.67 -24.97
CA ARG A 344 29.83 -30.25 -26.33
C ARG A 344 29.24 -31.62 -26.58
N HIS A 345 29.20 -32.58 -25.66
CA HIS A 345 28.57 -33.87 -25.97
C HIS A 345 27.90 -34.46 -24.74
N ASP A 346 26.63 -34.79 -24.93
CA ASP A 346 25.75 -35.60 -24.11
C ASP A 346 24.76 -34.92 -23.14
N ARG A 347 23.49 -35.26 -23.38
CA ARG A 347 22.27 -34.71 -22.79
C ARG A 347 21.98 -35.46 -21.49
N GLN A 348 22.47 -34.94 -20.37
CA GLN A 348 21.76 -34.87 -19.07
C GLN A 348 22.75 -34.44 -17.97
N ILE A 349 22.60 -33.22 -17.46
CA ILE A 349 23.33 -32.80 -16.26
C ILE A 349 22.90 -33.73 -15.10
N PRO A 350 23.80 -34.49 -14.46
CA PRO A 350 23.44 -35.40 -13.38
C PRO A 350 22.78 -34.64 -12.23
N LEU A 351 21.72 -35.22 -11.66
CA LEU A 351 20.89 -34.61 -10.61
C LEU A 351 21.74 -34.10 -9.43
N GLY A 352 22.81 -34.81 -9.08
CA GLY A 352 23.74 -34.44 -8.01
C GLY A 352 24.43 -33.09 -8.22
N VAL A 353 24.81 -32.73 -9.45
CA VAL A 353 25.45 -31.42 -9.75
C VAL A 353 24.44 -30.28 -9.68
N ARG A 354 23.19 -30.53 -10.12
CA ARG A 354 22.10 -29.53 -10.00
C ARG A 354 21.69 -29.32 -8.54
N LEU A 355 21.68 -30.38 -7.73
CA LEU A 355 21.37 -30.28 -6.30
C LEU A 355 22.51 -29.59 -5.55
N ALA A 356 23.77 -29.90 -5.85
CA ALA A 356 24.94 -29.28 -5.20
C ALA A 356 25.04 -27.76 -5.42
N ALA A 357 24.62 -27.25 -6.59
CA ALA A 357 24.63 -25.81 -6.87
C ALA A 357 23.43 -25.06 -6.27
N ARG A 358 22.28 -25.74 -6.16
CA ARG A 358 20.99 -25.07 -5.94
C ARG A 358 20.41 -25.27 -4.54
N VAL A 359 20.81 -26.32 -3.83
CA VAL A 359 20.45 -26.53 -2.40
C VAL A 359 21.14 -25.49 -1.50
N PRO A 360 22.45 -25.18 -1.66
CA PRO A 360 23.08 -24.12 -0.88
C PRO A 360 22.49 -22.75 -1.18
N ALA A 361 22.15 -22.45 -2.43
CA ALA A 361 21.45 -21.21 -2.82
C ALA A 361 20.08 -21.08 -2.13
N PHE A 362 19.35 -22.19 -2.00
CA PHE A 362 18.07 -22.23 -1.32
C PHE A 362 18.20 -22.10 0.20
N LEU A 363 19.16 -22.78 0.82
CA LEU A 363 19.45 -22.65 2.25
C LEU A 363 19.92 -21.24 2.61
N LEU A 364 20.80 -20.66 1.78
CA LEU A 364 21.20 -19.26 1.89
C LEU A 364 19.99 -18.34 1.80
N GLY A 365 19.05 -18.63 0.89
CA GLY A 365 17.78 -17.92 0.80
C GLY A 365 16.91 -18.02 2.03
N ILE A 366 16.79 -19.19 2.65
CA ILE A 366 16.05 -19.33 3.92
C ILE A 366 16.72 -18.52 5.02
N LEU A 367 18.05 -18.57 5.12
CA LEU A 367 18.82 -17.83 6.11
C LEU A 367 18.71 -16.31 5.90
N THR A 368 18.82 -15.83 4.66
CA THR A 368 18.64 -14.40 4.35
C THR A 368 17.20 -13.95 4.57
N LEU A 369 16.20 -14.77 4.26
CA LEU A 369 14.81 -14.46 4.57
C LEU A 369 14.56 -14.39 6.06
N ALA A 370 15.14 -15.32 6.84
CA ALA A 370 15.05 -15.30 8.29
C ALA A 370 15.61 -13.97 8.84
N THR A 371 16.79 -13.53 8.40
CA THR A 371 17.41 -12.28 8.88
C THR A 371 16.72 -11.02 8.36
N VAL A 372 16.13 -11.05 7.16
CA VAL A 372 15.39 -9.91 6.59
C VAL A 372 14.06 -9.69 7.34
N TRP A 373 13.47 -10.76 7.89
CA TRP A 373 12.23 -10.69 8.66
C TRP A 373 12.47 -10.45 10.16
N THR A 374 13.58 -10.90 10.74
CA THR A 374 13.82 -10.75 12.19
C THR A 374 14.52 -9.43 12.55
N GLY A 375 13.82 -8.56 13.27
CA GLY A 375 14.42 -7.40 13.94
C GLY A 375 14.76 -6.18 13.05
N PRO A 376 15.51 -5.21 13.60
CA PRO A 376 15.95 -4.02 12.88
C PRO A 376 17.07 -4.36 11.89
N VAL A 377 16.74 -4.39 10.61
CA VAL A 377 17.68 -4.74 9.52
C VAL A 377 18.31 -3.48 8.93
N SER A 378 19.63 -3.53 8.72
CA SER A 378 20.39 -2.47 8.05
C SER A 378 19.87 -2.21 6.62
N PRO A 379 19.72 -0.93 6.18
CA PRO A 379 19.46 -0.57 4.79
C PRO A 379 20.42 -1.21 3.79
N VAL A 380 21.70 -1.30 4.14
CA VAL A 380 22.75 -1.86 3.28
C VAL A 380 22.48 -3.33 3.00
N TRP A 381 22.16 -4.11 4.04
CA TRP A 381 21.84 -5.53 3.90
C TRP A 381 20.61 -5.76 3.03
N LEU A 382 19.56 -4.95 3.19
CA LEU A 382 18.35 -5.08 2.37
C LEU A 382 18.63 -4.80 0.89
N LEU A 383 19.36 -3.72 0.58
CA LEU A 383 19.75 -3.39 -0.78
C LEU A 383 20.65 -4.47 -1.41
N MET A 384 21.60 -5.02 -0.65
CA MET A 384 22.44 -6.13 -1.07
C MET A 384 21.65 -7.44 -1.26
N SER A 385 20.71 -7.73 -0.36
CA SER A 385 19.86 -8.93 -0.43
C SER A 385 19.00 -8.94 -1.69
N ILE A 386 18.51 -7.76 -2.12
CA ILE A 386 17.85 -7.60 -3.43
C ILE A 386 18.82 -7.98 -4.56
N ALA A 387 20.02 -7.41 -4.60
CA ALA A 387 21.01 -7.74 -5.64
C ALA A 387 21.39 -9.22 -5.64
N LEU A 388 21.56 -9.83 -4.45
CA LEU A 388 21.93 -11.23 -4.31
C LEU A 388 20.79 -12.16 -4.76
N GLY A 389 19.57 -11.96 -4.26
CA GLY A 389 18.42 -12.81 -4.60
C GLY A 389 18.10 -12.74 -6.09
N TRP A 390 17.97 -11.54 -6.64
CA TRP A 390 17.66 -11.34 -8.05
C TRP A 390 18.84 -11.66 -8.98
N GLY A 391 20.08 -11.39 -8.56
CA GLY A 391 21.29 -11.71 -9.31
C GLY A 391 21.53 -13.20 -9.42
N LEU A 392 21.41 -13.93 -8.30
CA LEU A 392 21.52 -15.39 -8.29
C LEU A 392 20.40 -16.04 -9.11
N ALA A 393 19.16 -15.55 -8.99
CA ALA A 393 18.05 -16.01 -9.82
C ALA A 393 18.34 -15.76 -11.32
N THR A 394 18.83 -14.58 -11.68
CA THR A 394 19.21 -14.24 -13.06
C THR A 394 20.27 -15.20 -13.59
N LEU A 395 21.32 -15.45 -12.81
CA LEU A 395 22.40 -16.36 -13.20
C LEU A 395 21.90 -17.79 -13.39
N LEU A 396 21.18 -18.34 -12.42
CA LEU A 396 20.67 -19.72 -12.48
C LEU A 396 19.63 -19.92 -13.59
N LEU A 397 18.77 -18.93 -13.83
CA LEU A 397 17.82 -18.96 -14.95
C LEU A 397 18.53 -18.81 -16.30
N GLY A 398 19.55 -17.96 -16.38
CA GLY A 398 20.38 -17.77 -17.56
C GLY A 398 21.15 -19.03 -17.95
N LEU A 399 21.88 -19.61 -17.00
CA LEU A 399 22.60 -20.88 -17.16
C LEU A 399 21.66 -22.03 -17.54
N GLY A 400 20.46 -22.05 -16.94
CA GLY A 400 19.40 -23.00 -17.27
C GLY A 400 18.72 -22.78 -18.63
N GLY A 401 19.11 -21.76 -19.40
CA GLY A 401 18.50 -21.41 -20.69
C GLY A 401 17.04 -20.94 -20.60
N ARG A 402 16.61 -20.53 -19.40
CA ARG A 402 15.22 -20.14 -19.08
C ARG A 402 14.91 -18.68 -19.35
N LEU A 403 15.91 -17.87 -19.69
CA LEU A 403 15.78 -16.45 -20.04
C LEU A 403 15.84 -16.21 -21.56
N ALA A 404 15.45 -17.19 -22.37
CA ALA A 404 15.41 -17.05 -23.82
C ALA A 404 14.09 -16.40 -24.31
N GLY A 405 14.17 -15.60 -25.38
CA GLY A 405 13.01 -14.99 -26.02
C GLY A 405 12.24 -14.02 -25.10
N PRO A 406 10.90 -13.92 -25.23
CA PRO A 406 10.07 -13.00 -24.45
C PRO A 406 10.14 -13.22 -22.93
N VAL A 407 10.47 -14.43 -22.47
CA VAL A 407 10.67 -14.70 -21.04
C VAL A 407 11.88 -13.95 -20.50
N GLY A 408 12.96 -13.87 -21.28
CA GLY A 408 14.14 -13.09 -20.95
C GLY A 408 13.82 -11.60 -20.85
N TRP A 409 13.10 -11.06 -21.84
CA TRP A 409 12.69 -9.66 -21.83
C TRP A 409 11.72 -9.32 -20.68
N LEU A 410 10.78 -10.22 -20.36
CA LEU A 410 9.93 -10.11 -19.18
C LEU A 410 10.78 -10.02 -17.90
N TRP A 411 11.77 -10.91 -17.75
CA TRP A 411 12.69 -10.91 -16.61
C TRP A 411 13.50 -9.63 -16.51
N SER A 412 14.12 -9.19 -17.61
CA SER A 412 14.94 -7.97 -17.64
C SER A 412 14.13 -6.72 -17.33
N ALA A 413 12.90 -6.63 -17.86
CA ALA A 413 12.01 -5.52 -17.57
C ALA A 413 11.55 -5.52 -16.10
N ALA A 414 11.16 -6.69 -15.58
CA ALA A 414 10.80 -6.84 -14.17
C ALA A 414 11.96 -6.48 -13.24
N LEU A 415 13.16 -6.98 -13.55
CA LEU A 415 14.38 -6.68 -12.82
C LEU A 415 14.68 -5.18 -12.85
N GLY A 416 14.61 -4.54 -14.03
CA GLY A 416 14.80 -3.10 -14.14
C GLY A 416 13.82 -2.30 -13.27
N LEU A 417 12.53 -2.64 -13.30
CA LEU A 417 11.51 -1.99 -12.47
C LEU A 417 11.72 -2.22 -10.98
N VAL A 418 12.11 -3.45 -10.58
CA VAL A 418 12.42 -3.79 -9.17
C VAL A 418 13.63 -3.01 -8.66
N LEU A 419 14.71 -2.96 -9.45
CA LEU A 419 15.94 -2.28 -9.05
C LEU A 419 15.73 -0.75 -9.00
N ILE A 420 15.02 -0.18 -9.97
CA ILE A 420 14.63 1.24 -9.93
C ILE A 420 13.70 1.50 -8.75
N GLY A 421 12.69 0.66 -8.52
CA GLY A 421 11.78 0.78 -7.38
C GLY A 421 12.51 0.75 -6.04
N ALA A 422 13.51 -0.12 -5.89
CA ALA A 422 14.37 -0.16 -4.71
C ALA A 422 15.17 1.14 -4.53
N LEU A 423 15.75 1.69 -5.61
CA LEU A 423 16.48 2.95 -5.54
C LEU A 423 15.58 4.15 -5.25
N VAL A 424 14.39 4.21 -5.86
CA VAL A 424 13.42 5.30 -5.68
C VAL A 424 12.88 5.32 -4.25
N GLN A 425 12.43 4.18 -3.73
CA GLN A 425 11.99 4.08 -2.33
C GLN A 425 13.15 4.32 -1.36
N GLY A 426 14.35 3.87 -1.73
CA GLY A 426 15.57 4.16 -1.01
C GLY A 426 15.87 5.65 -0.89
N GLN A 427 15.76 6.37 -2.00
CA GLN A 427 15.96 7.81 -2.05
C GLN A 427 14.87 8.55 -1.26
N LEU A 428 13.61 8.10 -1.31
CA LEU A 428 12.54 8.60 -0.43
C LEU A 428 12.89 8.42 1.06
N GLY A 429 13.37 7.23 1.44
CA GLY A 429 13.63 6.89 2.84
C GLY A 429 14.91 7.51 3.42
N LEU A 430 16.01 7.44 2.67
CA LEU A 430 17.32 7.95 3.10
C LEU A 430 17.40 9.47 2.95
N GLY A 431 16.85 10.02 1.85
CA GLY A 431 16.78 11.45 1.59
C GLY A 431 15.64 12.19 2.30
N GLY A 432 14.80 11.45 3.03
CA GLY A 432 13.61 11.96 3.71
C GLY A 432 13.94 12.82 4.92
N ASP A 433 13.03 13.73 5.23
CA ASP A 433 13.13 14.67 6.35
C ASP A 433 12.65 14.10 7.68
N ASN A 434 12.24 12.83 7.69
CA ASN A 434 11.66 12.14 8.83
C ASN A 434 12.04 10.65 8.84
N SER A 435 12.27 10.09 10.02
CA SER A 435 12.66 8.69 10.18
C SER A 435 11.61 7.68 9.69
N ARG A 436 10.32 8.07 9.64
CA ARG A 436 9.23 7.25 9.10
C ARG A 436 9.47 6.83 7.64
N TRP A 437 10.04 7.71 6.82
CA TRP A 437 10.27 7.41 5.40
C TRP A 437 11.22 6.23 5.20
N LEU A 438 12.23 6.10 6.07
CA LEU A 438 13.15 4.97 6.01
C LEU A 438 12.46 3.65 6.38
N LEU A 439 11.48 3.67 7.30
CA LEU A 439 10.70 2.47 7.63
C LEU A 439 9.91 1.99 6.40
N ILE A 440 9.25 2.91 5.69
CA ILE A 440 8.52 2.62 4.46
C ILE A 440 9.44 2.01 3.40
N ALA A 441 10.62 2.59 3.20
CA ALA A 441 11.62 2.08 2.26
C ALA A 441 12.12 0.68 2.65
N ARG A 442 12.40 0.44 3.93
CA ARG A 442 12.82 -0.87 4.45
C ARG A 442 11.76 -1.94 4.22
N ASP A 443 10.50 -1.63 4.47
CA ASP A 443 9.40 -2.57 4.27
C ASP A 443 9.21 -2.90 2.79
N HIS A 444 9.40 -1.93 1.89
CA HIS A 444 9.43 -2.15 0.45
C HIS A 444 10.60 -3.05 0.03
N TRP A 445 11.81 -2.78 0.51
CA TRP A 445 12.99 -3.60 0.21
C TRP A 445 12.87 -5.03 0.72
N ARG A 446 12.27 -5.24 1.90
CA ARG A 446 11.96 -6.58 2.42
C ARG A 446 11.08 -7.35 1.46
N ALA A 447 10.02 -6.73 0.93
CA ALA A 447 9.14 -7.35 -0.05
C ALA A 447 9.89 -7.69 -1.35
N LEU A 448 10.70 -6.77 -1.89
CA LEU A 448 11.49 -7.00 -3.11
C LEU A 448 12.56 -8.09 -2.93
N ALA A 449 13.24 -8.12 -1.79
CA ALA A 449 14.20 -9.17 -1.44
C ALA A 449 13.49 -10.52 -1.35
N LEU A 450 12.35 -10.58 -0.64
CA LEU A 450 11.53 -11.78 -0.53
C LEU A 450 11.14 -12.33 -1.90
N MET A 451 10.69 -11.48 -2.81
CA MET A 451 10.35 -11.88 -4.18
C MET A 451 11.54 -12.52 -4.92
N GLY A 452 12.73 -11.93 -4.83
CA GLY A 452 13.94 -12.48 -5.46
C GLY A 452 14.30 -13.86 -4.93
N TRP A 453 14.25 -14.04 -3.62
CA TRP A 453 14.53 -15.32 -2.97
C TRP A 453 13.47 -16.39 -3.24
N LEU A 454 12.19 -16.01 -3.34
CA LEU A 454 11.08 -16.94 -3.68
C LEU A 454 11.16 -17.48 -5.11
N ILE A 455 11.85 -16.79 -6.03
CA ILE A 455 12.00 -17.24 -7.42
C ILE A 455 13.08 -18.33 -7.55
N LEU A 456 14.09 -18.33 -6.68
CA LEU A 456 15.17 -19.32 -6.72
C LEU A 456 14.72 -20.79 -6.69
N PRO A 457 13.80 -21.25 -5.81
CA PRO A 457 13.34 -22.64 -5.84
C PRO A 457 12.65 -22.99 -7.17
N LEU A 458 12.08 -22.03 -7.89
CA LEU A 458 11.46 -22.29 -9.19
C LEU A 458 12.48 -22.69 -10.26
N THR A 459 13.76 -22.33 -10.09
CA THR A 459 14.86 -22.80 -10.95
C THR A 459 15.06 -24.33 -10.85
N LEU A 460 14.64 -24.95 -9.75
CA LEU A 460 14.68 -26.39 -9.50
C LEU A 460 13.59 -27.16 -10.24
N VAL A 461 12.42 -26.53 -10.39
CA VAL A 461 11.21 -27.24 -10.82
C VAL A 461 11.36 -27.66 -12.28
N ARG A 462 11.18 -28.96 -12.56
CA ARG A 462 11.25 -29.49 -13.93
C ARG A 462 10.07 -28.99 -14.76
N ARG A 463 10.32 -28.75 -16.05
CA ARG A 463 9.28 -28.38 -17.02
C ARG A 463 8.10 -29.35 -17.02
N ASP A 464 8.37 -30.65 -17.06
CA ASP A 464 7.31 -31.68 -17.07
C ASP A 464 6.45 -31.65 -15.80
N SER A 465 7.01 -31.20 -14.67
CA SER A 465 6.29 -31.04 -13.41
C SER A 465 5.41 -29.80 -13.44
N LEU A 466 5.93 -28.67 -13.97
CA LEU A 466 5.15 -27.44 -14.18
C LEU A 466 3.96 -27.70 -15.11
N GLU A 467 4.20 -28.37 -16.23
CA GLU A 467 3.16 -28.66 -17.22
C GLU A 467 2.08 -29.61 -16.64
N ARG A 468 2.49 -30.66 -15.91
CA ARG A 468 1.55 -31.57 -15.23
C ARG A 468 0.72 -30.84 -14.18
N LEU A 469 1.35 -30.04 -13.34
CA LEU A 469 0.67 -29.24 -12.31
C LEU A 469 -0.33 -28.28 -12.94
N ALA A 470 0.08 -27.53 -13.97
CA ALA A 470 -0.78 -26.57 -14.65
C ALA A 470 -1.94 -27.27 -15.37
N THR A 471 -1.69 -28.44 -15.97
CA THR A 471 -2.74 -29.25 -16.59
C THR A 471 -3.76 -29.71 -15.53
N GLN A 472 -3.31 -30.29 -14.42
CA GLN A 472 -4.22 -30.77 -13.35
C GLN A 472 -5.02 -29.64 -12.68
N LEU A 473 -4.40 -28.48 -12.47
CA LEU A 473 -5.08 -27.30 -11.93
C LEU A 473 -6.16 -26.77 -12.87
N THR A 474 -5.93 -26.80 -14.18
CA THR A 474 -6.81 -26.17 -15.18
C THR A 474 -7.79 -27.14 -15.83
N ASP A 475 -7.56 -28.44 -15.72
CA ASP A 475 -8.40 -29.46 -16.32
C ASP A 475 -9.74 -29.62 -15.57
N PRO A 476 -10.89 -29.41 -16.23
CA PRO A 476 -12.21 -29.65 -15.66
C PRO A 476 -12.42 -31.09 -15.18
N GLU A 477 -11.79 -32.05 -15.85
CA GLU A 477 -11.93 -33.49 -15.59
C GLU A 477 -10.87 -34.04 -14.63
N ALA A 478 -10.03 -33.16 -14.07
CA ALA A 478 -9.06 -33.54 -13.05
C ALA A 478 -9.70 -34.23 -11.84
N SER A 479 -8.90 -35.02 -11.12
CA SER A 479 -9.35 -35.79 -9.96
C SER A 479 -10.09 -34.94 -8.91
N ALA A 480 -10.90 -35.60 -8.08
CA ALA A 480 -11.70 -34.93 -7.06
C ALA A 480 -10.85 -34.03 -6.12
N VAL A 481 -9.58 -34.39 -5.88
CA VAL A 481 -8.63 -33.60 -5.09
C VAL A 481 -8.39 -32.22 -5.71
N TRP A 482 -8.08 -32.15 -7.01
CA TRP A 482 -7.84 -30.89 -7.72
C TRP A 482 -9.10 -30.03 -7.82
N ARG A 483 -10.26 -30.66 -7.98
CA ARG A 483 -11.55 -29.96 -7.95
C ARG A 483 -11.82 -29.33 -6.59
N ARG A 484 -11.58 -30.06 -5.48
CA ARG A 484 -11.70 -29.51 -4.12
C ARG A 484 -10.73 -28.37 -3.87
N LEU A 485 -9.48 -28.49 -4.33
CA LEU A 485 -8.48 -27.43 -4.21
C LEU A 485 -8.94 -26.14 -4.91
N ARG A 486 -9.46 -26.22 -6.14
CA ARG A 486 -10.02 -25.05 -6.84
C ARG A 486 -11.18 -24.40 -6.08
N LEU A 487 -12.11 -25.22 -5.58
CA LEU A 487 -13.24 -24.73 -4.78
C LEU A 487 -12.76 -24.08 -3.48
N PHE A 488 -11.75 -24.65 -2.82
CA PHE A 488 -11.13 -24.08 -1.63
C PHE A 488 -10.51 -22.72 -1.92
N LEU A 489 -9.76 -22.57 -3.02
CA LEU A 489 -9.17 -21.28 -3.41
C LEU A 489 -10.23 -20.21 -3.70
N LEU A 490 -11.29 -20.56 -4.43
CA LEU A 490 -12.41 -19.65 -4.71
C LEU A 490 -13.17 -19.28 -3.43
N SER A 491 -13.49 -20.26 -2.59
CA SER A 491 -14.20 -20.03 -1.33
C SER A 491 -13.37 -19.20 -0.37
N GLY A 492 -12.06 -19.47 -0.29
CA GLY A 492 -11.12 -18.68 0.51
C GLY A 492 -11.09 -17.22 0.06
N ALA A 493 -11.04 -16.95 -1.26
CA ALA A 493 -11.08 -15.58 -1.76
C ALA A 493 -12.40 -14.86 -1.44
N VAL A 494 -13.54 -15.56 -1.55
CA VAL A 494 -14.85 -15.03 -1.14
C VAL A 494 -14.87 -14.72 0.37
N LEU A 495 -14.35 -15.62 1.21
CA LEU A 495 -14.27 -15.41 2.65
C LEU A 495 -13.38 -14.22 3.02
N VAL A 496 -12.23 -14.07 2.36
CA VAL A 496 -11.34 -12.93 2.60
C VAL A 496 -11.96 -11.61 2.13
N LEU A 497 -12.66 -11.61 0.98
CA LEU A 497 -13.44 -10.45 0.52
C LEU A 497 -14.56 -10.09 1.49
N LEU A 498 -15.30 -11.08 2.01
CA LEU A 498 -16.30 -10.88 3.04
C LEU A 498 -15.67 -10.32 4.32
N ALA A 499 -14.52 -10.85 4.74
CA ALA A 499 -13.79 -10.33 5.89
C ALA A 499 -13.35 -8.87 5.67
N GLN A 500 -12.93 -8.50 4.46
CA GLN A 500 -12.63 -7.10 4.12
C GLN A 500 -13.89 -6.24 4.14
N GLY A 501 -15.02 -6.71 3.61
CA GLY A 501 -16.28 -5.96 3.63
C GLY A 501 -16.84 -5.76 5.05
N LEU A 502 -16.68 -6.76 5.92
CA LEU A 502 -17.20 -6.72 7.30
C LEU A 502 -16.28 -6.02 8.29
N PHE A 503 -14.96 -6.16 8.14
CA PHE A 503 -13.97 -5.72 9.14
C PHE A 503 -12.88 -4.79 8.59
N GLY A 504 -12.76 -4.69 7.26
CA GLY A 504 -11.73 -3.91 6.58
C GLY A 504 -12.09 -2.43 6.41
N ARG A 505 -11.12 -1.68 5.90
CA ARG A 505 -11.26 -0.28 5.46
C ARG A 505 -10.85 -0.18 3.99
N GLU A 506 -10.80 1.04 3.45
CA GLU A 506 -10.23 1.32 2.12
C GLU A 506 -8.82 0.72 1.95
N GLU A 507 -8.01 0.72 3.01
CA GLU A 507 -6.64 0.17 3.03
C GLU A 507 -6.59 -1.37 3.21
N GLY A 508 -7.74 -2.04 3.31
CA GLY A 508 -7.86 -3.49 3.47
C GLY A 508 -8.08 -3.98 4.89
N LEU A 509 -7.65 -5.22 5.17
CA LEU A 509 -7.78 -5.92 6.45
C LEU A 509 -6.42 -6.01 7.14
N ALA A 510 -6.27 -5.35 8.29
CA ALA A 510 -5.03 -5.33 9.08
C ALA A 510 -3.77 -4.92 8.27
N GLY A 511 -3.90 -3.96 7.34
CA GLY A 511 -2.82 -3.48 6.49
C GLY A 511 -2.50 -4.36 5.27
N VAL A 512 -3.21 -5.48 5.11
CA VAL A 512 -3.19 -6.30 3.89
C VAL A 512 -4.38 -5.92 3.03
N GLN A 513 -4.20 -5.76 1.72
CA GLN A 513 -5.29 -5.44 0.79
C GLN A 513 -5.64 -6.68 -0.06
N PRO A 514 -6.61 -7.52 0.38
CA PRO A 514 -7.01 -8.72 -0.35
C PRO A 514 -7.41 -8.53 -1.81
N VAL A 515 -7.93 -7.33 -2.13
CA VAL A 515 -8.37 -6.99 -3.48
C VAL A 515 -7.28 -7.21 -4.53
N GLU A 516 -6.00 -7.06 -4.18
CA GLU A 516 -4.88 -7.31 -5.09
C GLU A 516 -4.85 -8.76 -5.56
N GLY A 517 -5.09 -9.72 -4.66
CA GLY A 517 -5.21 -11.14 -5.01
C GLY A 517 -6.49 -11.45 -5.79
N VAL A 518 -7.58 -10.73 -5.52
CA VAL A 518 -8.86 -10.87 -6.21
C VAL A 518 -8.76 -10.47 -7.68
N LYS A 519 -7.95 -9.46 -8.02
CA LYS A 519 -7.66 -9.08 -9.41
C LYS A 519 -7.04 -10.25 -10.18
N ILE A 520 -6.01 -10.88 -9.62
CA ILE A 520 -5.36 -12.06 -10.21
C ILE A 520 -6.35 -13.22 -10.33
N LEU A 521 -7.11 -13.52 -9.26
CA LEU A 521 -8.06 -14.62 -9.27
C LEU A 521 -9.18 -14.41 -10.31
N THR A 522 -9.66 -13.17 -10.47
CA THR A 522 -10.66 -12.83 -11.49
C THR A 522 -10.11 -13.10 -12.89
N ALA A 523 -8.87 -12.68 -13.18
CA ALA A 523 -8.22 -12.95 -14.45
C ALA A 523 -8.07 -14.46 -14.71
N LEU A 524 -7.70 -15.24 -13.70
CA LEU A 524 -7.59 -16.71 -13.80
C LEU A 524 -8.96 -17.37 -13.96
N LEU A 525 -10.01 -16.87 -13.30
CA LEU A 525 -11.37 -17.38 -13.43
C LEU A 525 -11.92 -17.12 -14.83
N LEU A 526 -11.69 -15.93 -15.40
CA LEU A 526 -12.04 -15.61 -16.79
C LEU A 526 -11.29 -16.52 -17.77
N ALA A 527 -10.01 -16.78 -17.54
CA ALA A 527 -9.23 -17.74 -18.33
C ALA A 527 -9.75 -19.18 -18.20
N TYR A 528 -10.23 -19.58 -17.01
CA TYR A 528 -10.83 -20.89 -16.79
C TYR A 528 -12.15 -21.05 -17.56
N VAL A 529 -13.00 -20.02 -17.53
CA VAL A 529 -14.23 -19.96 -18.33
C VAL A 529 -13.89 -20.00 -19.83
N ALA A 530 -12.83 -19.31 -20.26
CA ALA A 530 -12.32 -19.38 -21.64
C ALA A 530 -12.05 -20.80 -22.11
N ARG A 531 -11.27 -21.54 -21.33
CA ARG A 531 -10.92 -22.91 -21.64
C ARG A 531 -12.17 -23.79 -21.74
N ARG A 532 -13.14 -23.62 -20.84
CA ARG A 532 -14.39 -24.39 -20.87
C ARG A 532 -15.26 -24.05 -22.08
N LEU A 533 -15.38 -22.77 -22.42
CA LEU A 533 -16.09 -22.32 -23.62
C LEU A 533 -15.42 -22.86 -24.89
N TRP A 534 -14.09 -22.80 -24.95
CA TRP A 534 -13.31 -23.38 -26.04
C TRP A 534 -13.57 -24.89 -26.18
N ALA A 535 -13.50 -25.66 -25.08
CA ALA A 535 -13.74 -27.10 -25.10
C ALA A 535 -15.17 -27.46 -25.57
N ARG A 536 -16.19 -26.68 -25.17
CA ARG A 536 -17.57 -26.88 -25.64
C ARG A 536 -17.73 -26.56 -27.14
N ARG A 537 -17.05 -25.53 -27.65
CA ARG A 537 -17.08 -25.14 -29.07
C ARG A 537 -16.28 -26.07 -29.98
N ALA A 538 -15.20 -26.67 -29.47
CA ALA A 538 -14.26 -27.49 -30.27
C ALA A 538 -14.78 -28.91 -30.59
N GLY A 539 -15.88 -29.39 -30.01
CA GLY A 539 -16.57 -30.60 -30.51
C GLY A 539 -16.95 -31.69 -29.50
N LEU A 540 -17.09 -31.41 -28.19
CA LEU A 540 -17.46 -32.44 -27.19
C LEU A 540 -18.87 -32.29 -26.56
N GLY A 541 -19.69 -31.31 -26.97
CA GLY A 541 -21.02 -31.10 -26.40
C GLY A 541 -22.14 -31.06 -27.44
N SER A 542 -22.96 -32.12 -27.52
CA SER A 542 -24.26 -32.08 -28.21
C SER A 542 -25.15 -30.93 -27.69
N TYR A 543 -25.06 -30.64 -26.38
CA TYR A 543 -25.76 -29.55 -25.71
C TYR A 543 -25.40 -28.14 -26.21
N HIS A 544 -24.12 -27.85 -26.53
CA HIS A 544 -23.73 -26.51 -27.00
C HIS A 544 -24.24 -26.23 -28.42
N ARG A 545 -24.33 -27.27 -29.27
CA ARG A 545 -24.92 -27.16 -30.61
C ARG A 545 -26.43 -26.88 -30.57
N ALA A 546 -27.13 -27.45 -29.58
CA ALA A 546 -28.57 -27.26 -29.41
C ALA A 546 -28.94 -25.93 -28.73
N ALA A 547 -28.13 -25.45 -27.79
CA ALA A 547 -28.42 -24.23 -27.01
C ALA A 547 -27.15 -23.40 -26.72
N PRO A 548 -26.57 -22.74 -27.74
CA PRO A 548 -25.28 -22.05 -27.61
C PRO A 548 -25.32 -20.90 -26.60
N LEU A 549 -26.39 -20.10 -26.59
CA LEU A 549 -26.57 -18.95 -25.69
C LEU A 549 -26.65 -19.40 -24.22
N ARG A 550 -27.54 -20.36 -23.92
CA ARG A 550 -27.75 -20.89 -22.56
C ARG A 550 -26.48 -21.56 -22.02
N SER A 551 -25.83 -22.38 -22.85
CA SER A 551 -24.55 -23.01 -22.48
C SER A 551 -23.44 -21.98 -22.21
N SER A 552 -23.42 -20.85 -22.93
CA SER A 552 -22.45 -19.80 -22.67
C SER A 552 -22.77 -19.06 -21.37
N LEU A 553 -24.04 -18.72 -21.12
CA LEU A 553 -24.49 -18.05 -19.89
C LEU A 553 -24.28 -18.89 -18.63
N GLU A 554 -24.50 -20.21 -18.67
CA GLU A 554 -24.23 -21.11 -17.54
C GLU A 554 -22.75 -21.11 -17.14
N LEU A 555 -21.84 -20.99 -18.11
CA LEU A 555 -20.40 -21.00 -17.86
C LEU A 555 -19.87 -19.62 -17.45
N THR A 556 -20.34 -18.56 -18.09
CA THR A 556 -19.93 -17.20 -17.77
C THR A 556 -20.61 -16.68 -16.51
N GLY A 557 -21.77 -17.21 -16.13
CA GLY A 557 -22.55 -16.80 -14.96
C GLY A 557 -21.76 -16.89 -13.65
N ILE A 558 -20.89 -17.88 -13.47
CA ILE A 558 -20.04 -17.98 -12.27
C ILE A 558 -19.02 -16.84 -12.21
N ALA A 559 -18.39 -16.51 -13.34
CA ALA A 559 -17.44 -15.40 -13.40
C ALA A 559 -18.14 -14.04 -13.25
N PHE A 560 -19.32 -13.87 -13.86
CA PHE A 560 -20.11 -12.66 -13.69
C PHE A 560 -20.66 -12.50 -12.27
N PHE A 561 -21.10 -13.59 -11.63
CA PHE A 561 -21.52 -13.56 -10.24
C PHE A 561 -20.35 -13.17 -9.33
N PHE A 562 -19.18 -13.80 -9.50
CA PHE A 562 -18.00 -13.45 -8.72
C PHE A 562 -17.57 -12.00 -8.94
N LEU A 563 -17.58 -11.53 -10.20
CA LEU A 563 -17.27 -10.15 -10.54
C LEU A 563 -18.28 -9.17 -9.93
N ALA A 564 -19.58 -9.43 -10.07
CA ALA A 564 -20.63 -8.59 -9.51
C ALA A 564 -20.57 -8.56 -7.98
N PHE A 565 -20.29 -9.69 -7.35
CA PHE A 565 -20.09 -9.79 -5.90
C PHE A 565 -18.86 -8.99 -5.44
N ALA A 566 -17.73 -9.12 -6.14
CA ALA A 566 -16.54 -8.33 -5.86
C ALA A 566 -16.80 -6.82 -6.03
N LEU A 567 -17.47 -6.42 -7.11
CA LEU A 567 -17.85 -5.02 -7.36
C LEU A 567 -18.80 -4.48 -6.28
N ALA A 568 -19.80 -5.26 -5.86
CA ALA A 568 -20.74 -4.87 -4.82
C ALA A 568 -20.04 -4.66 -3.47
N LEU A 569 -19.11 -5.54 -3.09
CA LEU A 569 -18.33 -5.38 -1.87
C LEU A 569 -17.38 -4.18 -1.93
N LEU A 570 -16.72 -3.96 -3.08
CA LEU A 570 -15.85 -2.79 -3.25
C LEU A 570 -16.62 -1.49 -3.21
N TRP A 571 -17.82 -1.48 -3.79
CA TRP A 571 -18.73 -0.34 -3.70
C TRP A 571 -19.14 -0.07 -2.25
N ALA A 572 -19.46 -1.11 -1.48
CA ALA A 572 -19.81 -0.97 -0.06
C ALA A 572 -18.66 -0.37 0.78
N VAL A 573 -17.41 -0.68 0.44
CA VAL A 573 -16.21 -0.14 1.10
C VAL A 573 -15.76 1.20 0.47
N HIS A 574 -16.50 1.74 -0.50
CA HIS A 574 -16.19 2.98 -1.24
C HIS A 574 -14.84 2.95 -1.98
N ASP A 575 -14.28 1.75 -2.23
CA ASP A 575 -13.01 1.56 -2.94
C ASP A 575 -13.26 1.36 -4.44
N MET A 576 -13.41 2.49 -5.14
CA MET A 576 -13.84 2.52 -6.54
C MET A 576 -12.72 2.21 -7.56
N SER A 577 -11.46 2.32 -7.16
CA SER A 577 -10.33 2.19 -8.09
C SER A 577 -10.10 0.73 -8.51
N PRO A 578 -10.09 -0.26 -7.59
CA PRO A 578 -10.08 -1.66 -7.98
C PRO A 578 -11.35 -2.09 -8.72
N ALA A 579 -12.51 -1.49 -8.41
CA ALA A 579 -13.74 -1.76 -9.13
C ALA A 579 -13.63 -1.36 -10.61
N LEU A 580 -13.06 -0.19 -10.90
CA LEU A 580 -12.77 0.24 -12.27
C LEU A 580 -11.81 -0.73 -12.98
N LEU A 581 -10.74 -1.17 -12.32
CA LEU A 581 -9.79 -2.14 -12.88
C LEU A 581 -10.46 -3.48 -13.21
N LEU A 582 -11.32 -3.98 -12.32
CA LEU A 582 -12.09 -5.20 -12.55
C LEU A 582 -13.09 -5.03 -13.70
N LEU A 583 -13.71 -3.86 -13.84
CA LEU A 583 -14.56 -3.53 -14.99
C LEU A 583 -13.77 -3.48 -16.29
N MET A 584 -12.58 -2.87 -16.28
CA MET A 584 -11.68 -2.85 -17.44
C MET A 584 -11.24 -4.27 -17.84
N LEU A 585 -11.21 -5.23 -16.92
CA LEU A 585 -10.92 -6.64 -17.20
C LEU A 585 -12.03 -7.35 -17.98
N VAL A 586 -13.25 -6.81 -17.98
CA VAL A 586 -14.36 -7.32 -18.80
C VAL A 586 -14.03 -7.20 -20.29
N LEU A 587 -13.25 -6.20 -20.72
CA LEU A 587 -12.89 -5.99 -22.12
C LEU A 587 -12.09 -7.18 -22.71
N PRO A 588 -11.00 -7.66 -22.08
CA PRO A 588 -10.39 -8.95 -22.39
C PRO A 588 -11.37 -10.15 -22.35
N GLY A 589 -12.25 -10.19 -21.35
CA GLY A 589 -13.27 -11.24 -21.20
C GLY A 589 -14.32 -11.27 -22.31
N MET A 590 -14.61 -10.13 -22.95
CA MET A 590 -15.49 -10.04 -24.12
C MET A 590 -14.74 -10.40 -25.41
N TRP A 591 -13.45 -10.08 -25.50
CA TRP A 591 -12.57 -10.53 -26.58
C TRP A 591 -12.50 -12.06 -26.70
N LEU A 592 -12.74 -12.76 -25.58
CA LEU A 592 -12.88 -14.22 -25.42
C LEU A 592 -14.03 -14.86 -26.21
N VAL A 593 -15.17 -14.18 -26.27
CA VAL A 593 -16.39 -14.73 -26.86
C VAL A 593 -16.30 -14.69 -28.39
N ALA A 594 -15.47 -13.80 -28.93
CA ALA A 594 -15.42 -13.44 -30.33
C ALA A 594 -14.87 -14.53 -31.27
N PRO A 595 -13.71 -15.19 -31.06
CA PRO A 595 -13.20 -16.15 -32.05
C PRO A 595 -13.85 -17.54 -31.92
N HIS A 596 -14.25 -18.14 -33.04
CA HIS A 596 -14.52 -19.57 -33.13
C HIS A 596 -13.20 -20.35 -32.99
N PRO A 597 -13.13 -21.49 -32.26
CA PRO A 597 -11.89 -22.26 -32.06
C PRO A 597 -11.23 -22.75 -33.37
N LEU A 598 -11.96 -22.73 -34.49
CA LEU A 598 -11.49 -23.10 -35.83
C LEU A 598 -11.06 -21.89 -36.69
N GLY A 599 -10.97 -20.69 -36.11
CA GLY A 599 -10.57 -19.49 -36.86
C GLY A 599 -11.64 -18.92 -37.80
N VAL A 600 -12.86 -19.46 -37.78
CA VAL A 600 -14.00 -18.90 -38.54
C VAL A 600 -14.42 -17.59 -37.86
N PRO A 601 -14.31 -16.42 -38.53
CA PRO A 601 -14.83 -15.19 -37.98
C PRO A 601 -16.36 -15.29 -37.97
N SER A 602 -16.96 -15.49 -36.81
CA SER A 602 -18.41 -15.25 -36.68
C SER A 602 -18.65 -13.75 -36.83
N GLN A 603 -19.70 -13.34 -37.54
CA GLN A 603 -20.04 -11.90 -37.64
C GLN A 603 -20.18 -11.25 -36.25
N GLY A 604 -20.65 -12.00 -35.24
CA GLY A 604 -20.72 -11.56 -33.84
C GLY A 604 -19.35 -11.19 -33.24
N ALA A 605 -18.26 -11.85 -33.65
CA ALA A 605 -16.91 -11.54 -33.21
C ALA A 605 -16.48 -10.11 -33.56
N ARG A 606 -16.83 -9.69 -34.78
CA ARG A 606 -16.50 -8.36 -35.32
C ARG A 606 -17.31 -7.29 -34.59
N TRP A 607 -18.60 -7.53 -34.37
CA TRP A 607 -19.48 -6.60 -33.66
C TRP A 607 -19.08 -6.42 -32.19
N ILE A 608 -18.66 -7.48 -31.50
CA ILE A 608 -18.14 -7.36 -30.12
C ILE A 608 -16.87 -6.50 -30.07
N ARG A 609 -15.93 -6.67 -31.01
CA ARG A 609 -14.71 -5.84 -31.08
C ARG A 609 -15.03 -4.38 -31.39
N ILE A 610 -15.95 -4.13 -32.32
CA ILE A 610 -16.44 -2.78 -32.62
C ILE A 610 -17.12 -2.18 -31.39
N GLY A 611 -17.94 -2.96 -30.67
CA GLY A 611 -18.59 -2.53 -29.44
C GLY A 611 -17.59 -2.17 -28.34
N ILE A 612 -16.53 -2.96 -28.16
CA ILE A 612 -15.43 -2.64 -27.22
C ILE A 612 -14.72 -1.35 -27.63
N ALA A 613 -14.35 -1.21 -28.91
CA ALA A 613 -13.70 -0.01 -29.41
C ALA A 613 -14.61 1.22 -29.22
N GLY A 614 -15.89 1.09 -29.54
CA GLY A 614 -16.91 2.11 -29.33
C GLY A 614 -17.06 2.48 -27.85
N ALA A 615 -17.14 1.50 -26.94
CA ALA A 615 -17.23 1.74 -25.51
C ALA A 615 -15.98 2.45 -24.96
N SER A 616 -14.78 2.05 -25.40
CA SER A 616 -13.53 2.74 -25.03
C SER A 616 -13.48 4.17 -25.54
N LEU A 617 -13.91 4.41 -26.79
CA LEU A 617 -14.00 5.76 -27.37
C LEU A 617 -15.05 6.62 -26.66
N LEU A 618 -16.19 6.05 -26.30
CA LEU A 618 -17.23 6.73 -25.51
C LEU A 618 -16.72 7.05 -24.11
N GLY A 619 -16.00 6.13 -23.44
CA GLY A 619 -15.40 6.38 -22.14
C GLY A 619 -14.35 7.49 -22.18
N LEU A 620 -13.48 7.49 -23.18
CA LEU A 620 -12.52 8.57 -23.40
C LEU A 620 -13.23 9.90 -23.73
N GLY A 621 -14.21 9.86 -24.62
CA GLY A 621 -15.04 11.03 -24.97
C GLY A 621 -15.78 11.59 -23.77
N PHE A 622 -16.25 10.74 -22.86
CA PHE A 622 -16.88 11.15 -21.61
C PHE A 622 -15.89 11.85 -20.67
N LEU A 623 -14.67 11.33 -20.52
CA LEU A 623 -13.63 12.00 -19.72
C LEU A 623 -13.23 13.35 -20.32
N ILE A 624 -13.07 13.42 -21.65
CA ILE A 624 -12.78 14.67 -22.36
C ILE A 624 -13.94 15.66 -22.19
N TRP A 625 -15.18 15.18 -22.28
CA TRP A 625 -16.38 16.01 -22.09
C TRP A 625 -16.46 16.56 -20.67
N ILE A 626 -16.23 15.75 -19.63
CA ILE A 626 -16.16 16.24 -18.24
C ILE A 626 -15.05 17.29 -18.09
N HIS A 627 -13.88 17.05 -18.70
CA HIS A 627 -12.78 18.00 -18.59
C HIS A 627 -13.07 19.33 -19.31
N ALA A 628 -13.76 19.27 -20.45
CA ALA A 628 -14.12 20.44 -21.24
C ALA A 628 -15.29 21.25 -20.64
N ASP A 629 -16.31 20.58 -20.09
CA ASP A 629 -17.50 21.20 -19.51
C ASP A 629 -17.93 20.48 -18.20
N PRO A 630 -17.17 20.64 -17.11
CA PRO A 630 -17.40 19.93 -15.85
C PRO A 630 -18.68 20.38 -15.13
N ASP A 631 -19.16 21.61 -15.40
CA ASP A 631 -20.36 22.16 -14.77
C ASP A 631 -21.64 21.41 -15.22
N MET A 632 -21.58 20.67 -16.33
CA MET A 632 -22.66 19.78 -16.78
C MET A 632 -22.76 18.45 -16.02
N LEU A 633 -21.75 18.08 -15.22
CA LEU A 633 -21.79 16.83 -14.47
C LEU A 633 -22.85 16.93 -13.35
N PRO A 634 -23.85 16.04 -13.31
CA PRO A 634 -24.87 16.11 -12.26
C PRO A 634 -24.28 15.82 -10.88
N ARG A 635 -24.73 16.55 -9.85
CA ARG A 635 -24.23 16.37 -8.47
C ARG A 635 -24.49 14.99 -7.87
N TRP A 636 -25.50 14.28 -8.36
CA TRP A 636 -25.82 12.90 -7.95
C TRP A 636 -24.83 11.88 -8.54
N PHE A 637 -23.99 12.27 -9.51
CA PHE A 637 -23.07 11.37 -10.17
C PHE A 637 -22.04 10.81 -9.18
N PRO A 638 -21.76 9.50 -9.18
CA PRO A 638 -20.77 8.90 -8.29
C PRO A 638 -19.40 9.57 -8.45
N GLN A 639 -18.71 9.84 -7.34
CA GLN A 639 -17.40 10.51 -7.33
C GLN A 639 -17.40 11.94 -7.91
N TYR A 640 -18.56 12.62 -7.94
CA TYR A 640 -18.69 14.01 -8.42
C TYR A 640 -17.58 14.93 -7.89
N ALA A 641 -17.33 14.94 -6.58
CA ALA A 641 -16.30 15.78 -5.98
C ALA A 641 -14.87 15.50 -6.50
N ARG A 642 -14.52 14.23 -6.74
CA ARG A 642 -13.19 13.86 -7.29
C ARG A 642 -13.07 14.26 -8.76
N LEU A 643 -14.14 14.08 -9.54
CA LEU A 643 -14.17 14.47 -10.95
C LEU A 643 -14.09 15.99 -11.12
N MET A 644 -14.83 16.75 -10.31
CA MET A 644 -14.78 18.22 -10.31
C MET A 644 -13.43 18.76 -9.85
N ALA A 645 -12.86 18.19 -8.77
CA ALA A 645 -11.53 18.60 -8.28
C ALA A 645 -10.40 18.28 -9.27
N TRP A 646 -10.56 17.23 -10.09
CA TRP A 646 -9.63 16.91 -11.17
C TRP A 646 -9.81 17.82 -12.40
N ALA A 647 -11.05 18.08 -12.82
CA ALA A 647 -11.32 18.89 -14.01
C ALA A 647 -11.06 20.39 -13.77
N GLN A 648 -11.29 20.90 -12.56
CA GLN A 648 -11.10 22.31 -12.18
C GLN A 648 -10.35 22.44 -10.85
N PRO A 649 -9.07 22.06 -10.80
CA PRO A 649 -8.30 22.09 -9.56
C PRO A 649 -8.17 23.51 -8.97
N GLU A 650 -8.26 24.58 -9.77
CA GLU A 650 -8.24 25.95 -9.26
C GLU A 650 -9.51 26.33 -8.50
N ARG A 651 -10.68 25.80 -8.90
CA ARG A 651 -11.97 26.08 -8.21
C ARG A 651 -12.12 25.30 -6.91
N PHE A 652 -11.42 24.17 -6.77
CA PHE A 652 -11.46 23.31 -5.59
C PHE A 652 -10.10 23.20 -4.89
N PRO A 653 -9.55 24.31 -4.35
CA PRO A 653 -8.17 24.36 -3.88
C PRO A 653 -7.85 23.33 -2.79
N GLU A 654 -8.80 22.99 -1.91
CA GLU A 654 -8.56 21.98 -0.87
C GLU A 654 -8.53 20.53 -1.38
N SER A 655 -9.26 20.24 -2.47
CA SER A 655 -9.36 18.88 -3.02
C SER A 655 -8.40 18.65 -4.19
N GLY A 656 -8.13 19.70 -4.98
CA GLY A 656 -7.22 19.67 -6.13
C GLY A 656 -5.75 19.95 -5.81
N TYR A 657 -5.41 20.37 -4.59
CA TYR A 657 -4.02 20.79 -4.28
C TYR A 657 -2.99 19.68 -4.53
N GLN A 658 -3.34 18.41 -4.31
CA GLN A 658 -2.41 17.30 -4.47
C GLN A 658 -1.98 17.15 -5.93
N VAL A 659 -2.92 17.23 -6.86
CA VAL A 659 -2.66 17.18 -8.30
C VAL A 659 -1.80 18.36 -8.71
N ARG A 660 -2.16 19.57 -8.29
CA ARG A 660 -1.44 20.79 -8.65
C ARG A 660 0.00 20.76 -8.13
N MET A 661 0.18 20.38 -6.87
CA MET A 661 1.51 20.23 -6.28
C MET A 661 2.32 19.12 -6.95
N ALA A 662 1.70 18.01 -7.34
CA ALA A 662 2.39 16.95 -8.08
C ALA A 662 2.90 17.44 -9.44
N LEU A 663 2.09 18.19 -10.18
CA LEU A 663 2.46 18.80 -11.47
C LEU A 663 3.61 19.81 -11.31
N ASP A 664 3.49 20.72 -10.34
CA ASP A 664 4.51 21.75 -10.08
C ASP A 664 5.86 21.11 -9.70
N LEU A 665 5.83 20.10 -8.82
CA LEU A 665 7.04 19.38 -8.40
C LEU A 665 7.62 18.52 -9.54
N ALA A 666 6.79 17.86 -10.34
CA ALA A 666 7.25 17.10 -11.49
C ALA A 666 7.93 18.01 -12.53
N ALA A 667 7.34 19.18 -12.82
CA ALA A 667 7.90 20.17 -13.72
C ALA A 667 9.24 20.73 -13.21
N ALA A 668 9.37 20.96 -11.90
CA ALA A 668 10.60 21.45 -11.29
C ALA A 668 11.82 20.52 -11.46
N GLY A 669 11.62 19.24 -11.76
CA GLY A 669 12.70 18.28 -12.03
C GLY A 669 13.34 18.42 -13.42
N GLY A 670 12.67 19.07 -14.37
CA GLY A 670 13.20 19.23 -15.74
C GLY A 670 13.56 17.90 -16.43
N PHE A 671 14.61 17.93 -17.26
CA PHE A 671 15.04 16.76 -18.03
C PHE A 671 15.85 15.74 -17.22
N MET A 672 16.78 16.21 -16.39
CA MET A 672 17.81 15.40 -15.71
C MET A 672 17.65 15.35 -14.18
N GLY A 673 16.65 16.05 -13.62
CA GLY A 673 16.55 16.28 -12.19
C GLY A 673 17.42 17.46 -11.73
N PRO A 674 17.55 17.63 -10.40
CA PRO A 674 18.43 18.63 -9.78
C PRO A 674 19.90 18.45 -10.19
N VAL A 675 20.62 19.58 -10.29
CA VAL A 675 22.05 19.63 -10.66
C VAL A 675 22.94 18.79 -9.73
N THR A 676 22.52 18.60 -8.49
CA THR A 676 23.22 17.78 -7.48
C THR A 676 23.16 16.27 -7.75
N GLY A 677 22.59 15.83 -8.89
CA GLY A 677 22.35 14.41 -9.19
C GLY A 677 21.10 13.88 -8.50
N PRO A 678 20.71 12.60 -8.68
CA PRO A 678 19.41 12.05 -8.22
C PRO A 678 19.36 11.63 -6.74
N PHE A 679 20.49 11.60 -6.03
CA PHE A 679 20.55 11.14 -4.64
C PHE A 679 20.82 12.29 -3.65
N GLY A 680 20.58 12.05 -2.35
CA GLY A 680 20.79 13.04 -1.28
C GLY A 680 19.50 13.57 -0.66
N TRP A 681 19.47 14.85 -0.27
CA TRP A 681 18.31 15.43 0.40
C TRP A 681 17.13 15.66 -0.56
N ASN A 682 15.91 15.24 -0.16
CA ASN A 682 14.73 15.33 -1.03
C ASN A 682 14.08 16.73 -1.04
N GLY A 683 14.20 17.52 0.03
CA GLY A 683 13.65 18.87 0.06
C GLY A 683 12.12 18.92 0.00
N ALA A 684 11.58 19.86 -0.78
CA ALA A 684 10.15 20.19 -0.80
C ALA A 684 9.25 19.08 -1.32
N VAL A 685 9.76 18.15 -2.13
CA VAL A 685 8.99 17.03 -2.69
C VAL A 685 8.40 16.11 -1.59
N MET A 686 9.01 16.08 -0.41
CA MET A 686 8.51 15.32 0.75
C MET A 686 7.22 15.90 1.32
N GLY A 687 6.88 17.14 0.95
CA GLY A 687 5.61 17.77 1.32
C GLY A 687 4.41 17.26 0.52
N LEU A 688 4.64 16.51 -0.58
CA LEU A 688 3.58 15.91 -1.38
C LEU A 688 2.91 14.75 -0.62
N PRO A 689 1.61 14.84 -0.30
CA PRO A 689 0.89 13.75 0.34
C PRO A 689 0.94 12.50 -0.53
N VAL A 690 1.03 11.34 0.13
CA VAL A 690 1.08 10.02 -0.51
C VAL A 690 2.13 9.89 -1.64
N VAL A 691 3.21 10.68 -1.58
CA VAL A 691 4.34 10.67 -2.52
C VAL A 691 4.98 9.29 -2.67
N GLN A 692 4.95 8.47 -1.62
CA GLN A 692 5.51 7.12 -1.63
C GLN A 692 4.66 6.11 -2.43
N ASN A 693 3.39 6.44 -2.70
CA ASN A 693 2.40 5.58 -3.36
C ASN A 693 1.90 6.22 -4.67
N ASP A 694 0.78 6.94 -4.60
CA ASP A 694 0.00 7.41 -5.77
C ASP A 694 0.75 8.46 -6.60
N PHE A 695 1.63 9.24 -5.95
CA PHE A 695 2.44 10.26 -6.59
C PHE A 695 3.93 9.90 -6.68
N ILE A 696 4.28 8.60 -6.62
CA ILE A 696 5.67 8.17 -6.75
C ILE A 696 6.30 8.59 -8.08
N GLY A 697 5.50 8.65 -9.15
CA GLY A 697 5.97 9.14 -10.44
C GLY A 697 6.36 10.63 -10.39
N ALA A 698 5.65 11.46 -9.62
CA ALA A 698 6.02 12.87 -9.44
C ALA A 698 7.36 12.99 -8.72
N PHE A 699 7.64 12.11 -7.75
CA PHE A 699 8.94 12.02 -7.10
C PHE A 699 10.06 11.61 -8.07
N VAL A 700 9.81 10.60 -8.93
CA VAL A 700 10.78 10.19 -9.97
C VAL A 700 11.09 11.34 -10.90
N LEU A 701 10.07 12.04 -11.41
CA LEU A 701 10.23 13.18 -12.30
C LEU A 701 10.96 14.34 -11.61
N ASN A 702 10.59 14.67 -10.37
CA ASN A 702 11.23 15.73 -9.60
C ASN A 702 12.71 15.43 -9.34
N ARG A 703 13.04 14.20 -8.92
CA ARG A 703 14.36 13.88 -8.39
C ARG A 703 15.35 13.36 -9.44
N ALA A 704 14.88 12.62 -10.44
CA ALA A 704 15.71 12.00 -11.48
C ALA A 704 15.39 12.53 -12.90
N GLY A 705 14.43 13.44 -13.03
CA GLY A 705 14.09 14.09 -14.28
C GLY A 705 13.20 13.26 -15.20
N SER A 706 12.76 13.90 -16.28
CA SER A 706 11.89 13.29 -17.30
C SER A 706 12.52 12.08 -17.99
N ILE A 707 13.85 12.03 -18.13
CA ILE A 707 14.54 10.87 -18.74
C ILE A 707 14.36 9.62 -17.90
N ALA A 708 14.44 9.72 -16.57
CA ALA A 708 14.17 8.60 -15.68
C ALA A 708 12.70 8.18 -15.76
N GLY A 709 11.76 9.13 -15.87
CA GLY A 709 10.36 8.83 -16.12
C GLY A 709 10.12 8.05 -17.41
N ILE A 710 10.76 8.47 -18.51
CA ILE A 710 10.71 7.77 -19.80
C ILE A 710 11.31 6.36 -19.68
N LEU A 711 12.44 6.20 -18.99
CA LEU A 711 13.05 4.88 -18.77
C LEU A 711 12.09 3.94 -18.01
N VAL A 712 11.43 4.43 -16.96
CA VAL A 712 10.41 3.66 -16.22
C VAL A 712 9.26 3.25 -17.15
N LEU A 713 8.75 4.20 -17.95
CA LEU A 713 7.67 3.92 -18.91
C LEU A 713 8.10 2.87 -19.95
N LEU A 714 9.31 2.97 -20.50
CA LEU A 714 9.84 2.00 -21.46
C LEU A 714 9.97 0.60 -20.85
N LEU A 715 10.41 0.50 -19.60
CA LEU A 715 10.48 -0.79 -18.89
C LEU A 715 9.08 -1.36 -18.62
N GLN A 716 8.09 -0.52 -18.28
CA GLN A 716 6.70 -0.95 -18.13
C GLN A 716 6.12 -1.45 -19.46
N LEU A 717 6.36 -0.73 -20.56
CA LEU A 717 5.93 -1.12 -21.91
C LEU A 717 6.61 -2.43 -22.35
N LEU A 718 7.90 -2.59 -22.07
CA LEU A 718 8.63 -3.82 -22.36
C LEU A 718 8.10 -5.01 -21.53
N PHE A 719 7.78 -4.78 -20.25
CA PHE A 719 7.18 -5.79 -19.37
C PHE A 719 5.82 -6.25 -19.92
N ALA A 720 4.92 -5.30 -20.21
CA ALA A 720 3.60 -5.58 -20.76
C ALA A 720 3.68 -6.25 -22.15
N GLY A 721 4.51 -5.71 -23.04
CA GLY A 721 4.75 -6.25 -24.38
C GLY A 721 5.29 -7.68 -24.34
N SER A 722 6.16 -7.99 -23.38
CA SER A 722 6.67 -9.35 -23.17
C SER A 722 5.56 -10.32 -22.73
N LEU A 723 4.64 -9.89 -21.87
CA LEU A 723 3.47 -10.71 -21.47
C LEU A 723 2.51 -10.94 -22.65
N PHE A 724 2.22 -9.91 -23.46
CA PHE A 724 1.41 -10.07 -24.67
C PHE A 724 2.07 -11.02 -25.67
N ALA A 725 3.37 -10.86 -25.93
CA ALA A 725 4.12 -11.77 -26.79
C ALA A 725 4.12 -13.22 -26.26
N LEU A 726 4.20 -13.41 -24.94
CA LEU A 726 4.07 -14.75 -24.33
C LEU A 726 2.66 -15.32 -24.51
N SER A 727 1.63 -14.51 -24.32
CA SER A 727 0.23 -14.90 -24.53
C SER A 727 0.00 -15.42 -25.95
N GLU A 728 0.49 -14.71 -26.97
CA GLU A 728 0.38 -15.13 -28.38
C GLU A 728 1.13 -16.43 -28.66
N ARG A 729 2.36 -16.55 -28.14
CA ARG A 729 3.17 -17.76 -28.31
C ARG A 729 2.55 -18.97 -27.61
N LEU A 730 1.92 -18.79 -26.45
CA LEU A 730 1.20 -19.86 -25.75
C LEU A 730 -0.04 -20.32 -26.52
N SER A 731 -0.75 -19.39 -27.16
CA SER A 731 -1.86 -19.73 -28.06
C SER A 731 -1.37 -20.58 -29.23
N ALA A 732 -0.27 -20.17 -29.87
CA ALA A 732 0.34 -20.91 -30.97
C ALA A 732 0.87 -22.29 -30.54
N TRP A 733 1.56 -22.34 -29.39
CA TRP A 733 2.06 -23.58 -28.79
C TRP A 733 0.92 -24.54 -28.47
N GLY A 734 -0.17 -24.07 -27.86
CA GLY A 734 -1.32 -24.91 -27.52
C GLY A 734 -1.89 -25.62 -28.73
N ARG A 735 -2.05 -24.93 -29.87
CA ARG A 735 -2.65 -25.48 -31.11
C ARG A 735 -1.91 -26.68 -31.70
N SER A 736 -0.61 -26.83 -31.46
CA SER A 736 0.19 -27.94 -32.01
C SER A 736 0.26 -29.16 -31.10
N ARG A 737 -0.56 -29.20 -30.04
CA ARG A 737 -0.51 -30.22 -29.00
C ARG A 737 -1.79 -31.05 -28.90
N ASP A 738 -1.77 -32.05 -28.02
CA ASP A 738 -2.93 -32.86 -27.68
C ASP A 738 -4.03 -32.02 -27.01
N VAL A 739 -5.27 -32.52 -27.01
CA VAL A 739 -6.46 -31.78 -26.55
C VAL A 739 -6.31 -31.19 -25.14
N ALA A 740 -5.72 -31.93 -24.20
CA ALA A 740 -5.48 -31.45 -22.84
C ALA A 740 -4.51 -30.26 -22.79
N GLN A 741 -3.45 -30.31 -23.62
CA GLN A 741 -2.43 -29.27 -23.76
C GLN A 741 -2.94 -28.07 -24.58
N GLN A 742 -3.81 -28.29 -25.57
CA GLN A 742 -4.53 -27.23 -26.27
C GLN A 742 -5.37 -26.40 -25.30
N GLY A 743 -6.15 -27.08 -24.44
CA GLY A 743 -6.93 -26.41 -23.40
C GLY A 743 -6.06 -25.63 -22.41
N LEU A 744 -4.87 -26.15 -22.08
CA LEU A 744 -3.90 -25.44 -21.23
C LEU A 744 -3.34 -24.20 -21.94
N GLY A 745 -3.01 -24.30 -23.23
CA GLY A 745 -2.54 -23.18 -24.04
C GLY A 745 -3.57 -22.05 -24.12
N VAL A 746 -4.86 -22.39 -24.30
CA VAL A 746 -5.96 -21.42 -24.27
C VAL A 746 -6.05 -20.73 -22.91
N PHE A 747 -6.02 -21.51 -21.82
CA PHE A 747 -6.06 -20.96 -20.46
C PHE A 747 -4.90 -19.99 -20.20
N LEU A 748 -3.65 -20.43 -20.41
CA LEU A 748 -2.47 -19.62 -20.09
C LEU A 748 -2.36 -18.39 -20.99
N SER A 749 -2.70 -18.52 -22.28
CA SER A 749 -2.75 -17.39 -23.21
C SER A 749 -3.72 -16.31 -22.70
N PHE A 750 -4.95 -16.69 -22.33
CA PHE A 750 -5.92 -15.74 -21.80
C PHE A 750 -5.52 -15.15 -20.45
N ALA A 751 -5.02 -15.98 -19.54
CA ALA A 751 -4.55 -15.53 -18.24
C ALA A 751 -3.47 -14.45 -18.41
N LEU A 752 -2.44 -14.68 -19.24
CA LEU A 752 -1.39 -13.69 -19.47
C LEU A 752 -1.89 -12.43 -20.16
N PHE A 753 -2.83 -12.55 -21.10
CA PHE A 753 -3.42 -11.37 -21.74
C PHE A 753 -4.18 -10.49 -20.73
N ALA A 754 -5.06 -11.10 -19.93
CA ALA A 754 -5.84 -10.41 -18.91
C ALA A 754 -4.94 -9.76 -17.85
N LEU A 755 -3.89 -10.47 -17.43
CA LEU A 755 -2.90 -10.00 -16.48
C LEU A 755 -2.02 -8.86 -17.03
N ALA A 756 -1.60 -8.94 -18.30
CA ALA A 756 -0.91 -7.85 -18.98
C ALA A 756 -1.78 -6.60 -19.09
N TRP A 757 -3.06 -6.78 -19.40
CA TRP A 757 -4.04 -5.71 -19.44
C TRP A 757 -4.23 -5.02 -18.08
N LEU A 758 -4.34 -5.79 -16.99
CA LEU A 758 -4.39 -5.22 -15.63
C LEU A 758 -3.13 -4.42 -15.30
N PHE A 759 -1.95 -4.92 -15.66
CA PHE A 759 -0.70 -4.19 -15.46
C PHE A 759 -0.69 -2.86 -16.24
N VAL A 760 -1.13 -2.86 -17.50
CA VAL A 760 -1.25 -1.63 -18.31
C VAL A 760 -2.24 -0.65 -17.68
N ALA A 761 -3.39 -1.13 -17.20
CA ALA A 761 -4.39 -0.29 -16.55
C ALA A 761 -3.84 0.35 -15.25
N HIS A 762 -3.11 -0.42 -14.44
CA HIS A 762 -2.39 0.12 -13.27
C HIS A 762 -1.39 1.22 -13.66
N ALA A 763 -0.56 0.97 -14.69
CA ALA A 763 0.42 1.93 -15.16
C ALA A 763 -0.24 3.21 -15.70
N LEU A 764 -1.33 3.09 -16.46
CA LEU A 764 -2.11 4.21 -16.99
C LEU A 764 -2.71 5.07 -15.88
N ILE A 765 -3.30 4.46 -14.85
CA ILE A 765 -3.87 5.19 -13.71
C ILE A 765 -2.75 5.89 -12.93
N ALA A 766 -1.65 5.20 -12.63
CA ALA A 766 -0.54 5.78 -11.87
C ALA A 766 0.11 6.97 -12.59
N TRP A 767 0.35 6.87 -13.91
CA TRP A 767 0.83 8.01 -14.71
C TRP A 767 -0.24 9.08 -14.87
N GLY A 768 -1.51 8.69 -14.98
CA GLY A 768 -2.65 9.61 -15.06
C GLY A 768 -2.79 10.51 -13.84
N ASN A 769 -2.58 9.97 -12.64
CA ASN A 769 -2.56 10.75 -11.39
C ASN A 769 -1.42 11.79 -11.39
N VAL A 770 -0.22 11.37 -11.79
CA VAL A 770 1.00 12.19 -11.76
C VAL A 770 0.95 13.31 -12.79
N LEU A 771 0.42 13.03 -13.97
CA LEU A 771 0.37 13.95 -15.11
C LEU A 771 -0.97 14.70 -15.20
N GLY A 772 -1.88 14.51 -14.25
CA GLY A 772 -3.21 15.14 -14.25
C GLY A 772 -4.13 14.67 -15.38
N LEU A 773 -3.83 13.56 -16.05
CA LEU A 773 -4.61 13.05 -17.19
C LEU A 773 -5.87 12.30 -16.77
N LEU A 774 -5.92 11.82 -15.53
CA LEU A 774 -7.05 11.08 -14.97
C LEU A 774 -7.35 11.60 -13.55
N PRO A 775 -8.60 11.44 -13.07
CA PRO A 775 -8.94 11.71 -11.69
C PRO A 775 -8.07 10.90 -10.73
N VAL A 776 -7.67 11.50 -9.61
CA VAL A 776 -6.79 10.85 -8.63
C VAL A 776 -7.44 9.58 -8.10
N MET A 777 -6.76 8.45 -8.31
CA MET A 777 -7.18 7.12 -7.85
C MET A 777 -6.03 6.44 -7.10
N GLY A 778 -6.33 5.77 -5.98
CA GLY A 778 -5.31 5.08 -5.19
C GLY A 778 -4.86 3.77 -5.84
N GLN A 779 -4.01 3.82 -6.87
CA GLN A 779 -3.43 2.63 -7.51
C GLN A 779 -1.90 2.76 -7.60
N PRO A 780 -1.15 1.81 -7.00
CA PRO A 780 0.30 1.88 -6.97
C PRO A 780 0.92 1.62 -8.34
N MET A 781 2.02 2.32 -8.63
CA MET A 781 2.89 2.01 -9.76
C MET A 781 3.65 0.70 -9.47
N THR A 782 3.29 -0.38 -10.16
CA THR A 782 3.80 -1.74 -9.91
C THR A 782 5.34 -1.79 -9.86
N PHE A 783 5.89 -2.46 -8.83
CA PHE A 783 7.32 -2.55 -8.45
C PHE A 783 7.98 -1.28 -7.87
N ILE A 784 7.42 -0.09 -8.11
CA ILE A 784 8.06 1.19 -7.76
C ILE A 784 7.40 1.84 -6.54
N ALA A 785 6.08 1.95 -6.51
CA ALA A 785 5.31 2.51 -5.40
C ALA A 785 5.41 1.62 -4.15
N SER A 786 5.34 2.23 -2.97
CA SER A 786 5.23 1.50 -1.72
C SER A 786 3.85 0.85 -1.64
N GLY A 787 3.82 -0.47 -1.60
CA GLY A 787 2.59 -1.22 -1.76
C GLY A 787 2.86 -2.70 -1.57
N ASN A 788 3.29 -3.09 -0.38
CA ASN A 788 3.73 -4.47 -0.11
C ASN A 788 2.66 -5.50 -0.46
N SER A 789 1.39 -5.20 -0.17
CA SER A 789 0.26 -6.03 -0.59
C SER A 789 0.17 -6.16 -2.11
N HIS A 790 0.30 -5.05 -2.84
CA HIS A 790 0.33 -5.07 -4.31
C HIS A 790 1.54 -5.83 -4.88
N LEU A 791 2.73 -5.67 -4.27
CA LEU A 791 3.91 -6.45 -4.65
C LEU A 791 3.70 -7.96 -4.49
N LEU A 792 3.18 -8.38 -3.32
CA LEU A 792 3.07 -9.79 -2.96
C LEU A 792 1.85 -10.48 -3.59
N PHE A 793 0.73 -9.79 -3.72
CA PHE A 793 -0.53 -10.38 -4.18
C PHE A 793 -0.90 -10.05 -5.63
N PHE A 794 -0.24 -9.08 -6.27
CA PHE A 794 -0.40 -8.78 -7.69
C PHE A 794 0.90 -8.96 -8.48
N ALA A 795 1.96 -8.20 -8.16
CA ALA A 795 3.17 -8.13 -8.98
C ALA A 795 3.97 -9.45 -9.03
N LEU A 796 4.16 -10.11 -7.88
CA LEU A 796 4.84 -11.40 -7.79
C LEU A 796 4.05 -12.50 -8.52
N PRO A 797 2.76 -12.75 -8.23
CA PRO A 797 1.96 -13.73 -8.99
C PRO A 797 1.96 -13.48 -10.49
N LEU A 798 1.82 -12.22 -10.92
CA LEU A 798 1.90 -11.81 -12.32
C LEU A 798 3.21 -12.27 -12.97
N LEU A 799 4.35 -11.97 -12.33
CA LEU A 799 5.67 -12.37 -12.82
C LEU A 799 5.81 -13.90 -12.83
N LEU A 800 5.41 -14.58 -11.75
CA LEU A 800 5.52 -16.04 -11.64
C LEU A 800 4.70 -16.77 -12.71
N ILE A 801 3.46 -16.35 -12.96
CA ILE A 801 2.61 -16.91 -14.00
C ILE A 801 3.24 -16.68 -15.38
N GLY A 802 3.76 -15.47 -15.65
CA GLY A 802 4.49 -15.15 -16.88
C GLY A 802 5.71 -16.06 -17.12
N LEU A 803 6.59 -16.16 -16.13
CA LEU A 803 7.81 -16.96 -16.20
C LEU A 803 7.52 -18.45 -16.37
N THR A 804 6.68 -19.01 -15.50
CA THR A 804 6.37 -20.45 -15.50
C THR A 804 5.65 -20.87 -16.78
N SER A 805 4.72 -20.06 -17.29
CA SER A 805 4.05 -20.33 -18.57
C SER A 805 5.05 -20.32 -19.72
N GLY A 806 5.97 -19.35 -19.75
CA GLY A 806 7.01 -19.29 -20.77
C GLY A 806 7.97 -20.49 -20.74
N TRP A 807 8.40 -20.94 -19.55
CA TRP A 807 9.27 -22.10 -19.40
C TRP A 807 8.65 -23.42 -19.87
N MET A 808 7.31 -23.52 -19.87
CA MET A 808 6.59 -24.66 -20.44
C MET A 808 6.74 -24.76 -21.96
N MET A 809 7.09 -23.67 -22.66
CA MET A 809 7.30 -23.68 -24.12
C MET A 809 8.74 -24.02 -24.52
N VAL A 810 9.73 -23.64 -23.69
CA VAL A 810 11.16 -23.78 -24.03
C VAL A 810 11.54 -25.26 -24.20
N GLY A 811 11.94 -25.62 -25.43
CA GLY A 811 12.32 -26.98 -25.84
C GLY A 811 11.18 -27.85 -26.39
N ALA A 812 10.03 -27.27 -26.74
CA ALA A 812 8.93 -27.96 -27.41
C ALA A 812 9.29 -28.48 -28.83
N ASP A 813 10.14 -27.74 -29.55
CA ASP A 813 10.47 -28.02 -30.96
C ASP A 813 11.29 -29.31 -31.19
N ASP A 814 11.89 -29.89 -30.15
CA ASP A 814 12.74 -31.09 -30.26
C ASP A 814 11.91 -32.40 -30.32
N ARG A 815 10.60 -32.36 -30.03
CA ARG A 815 9.71 -33.55 -30.11
C ARG A 815 8.98 -33.65 -31.45
N SER A 816 8.66 -32.54 -32.10
CA SER A 816 8.02 -32.53 -33.43
C SER A 816 8.96 -32.90 -34.57
N SER A 817 10.28 -33.02 -34.32
CA SER A 817 11.25 -33.54 -35.28
C SER A 817 11.51 -35.05 -35.14
N ARG A 818 11.02 -35.70 -34.07
CA ARG A 818 11.18 -37.15 -33.84
C ARG A 818 10.02 -37.99 -34.38
N PHE A 819 8.86 -37.38 -34.58
CA PHE A 819 7.77 -37.98 -35.31
C PHE A 819 7.73 -37.27 -36.66
N GLY A 820 8.09 -38.01 -37.71
CA GLY A 820 8.09 -37.50 -39.07
C GLY A 820 6.78 -36.78 -39.38
N LYS A 821 6.87 -35.73 -40.21
CA LYS A 821 5.70 -35.22 -40.90
C LYS A 821 4.98 -36.41 -41.56
N PRO A 822 3.64 -36.53 -41.45
CA PRO A 822 2.91 -37.40 -42.36
C PRO A 822 3.16 -36.99 -43.81
#